data_AF-A0AA40K5H6-F1
#
_entry.id   AF-A0AA40K5H6-F1
#
_cell.length_a   1.000
_cell.length_b   1.000
_cell.length_c   1.000
_cell.angle_alpha   90.00
_cell.angle_beta   90.00
_cell.angle_gamma   90.00
#
_symmetry.space_group_name_H-M   'P 1'
#
loop_
_entity.id
_entity.type
_entity.pdbx_description
1 polymer ?
#
loop_
_entity_poly.entity_id
_entity_poly.type
_entity_poly.pdbx_seq_one_letter_code
_entity_poly.pdbx_strand_id
1 'polypeptide(L)'
;MPPRKRPPQANLSGGVRKAARVSSASTPASAAGPPASQMQSQARPVTTAAAVWEEQQRLQYQQRQQQQQQHPTYEEDEHEVIENLTQAVEREEREFYGTLDGKIVGVRYYKGVATPGEVVLLKREPSNPYDPNAIRVDNVFGHQIGHIPRTIASKLAPYIDNGDIDIEGMLIGEKGFYDCPIKIQVFGTSSLLGRAELEDRLKKDKLLKATQLKQTRQENDRIREEMGLTSGRGSAGFPRPSNSEPEVSVEQLAQASQAVNLRSGADRAKSFAMDEAALSKLPMAAQPKALKATLLPYQLQGLAWLTAKENPKLPVSAKDDPVQLWKRDQSGRYVNIGTNYTVAAAPKLLSGGILADDMGLGKTLQIISLILTGGPGQTLIVAPVGVMSNWERQMHRHVLPEHMPKVLIYHGANRPKSLDDYQVLVTSYGTMTSDAALAKINWRRIVLDEGHTIRNAKTKAAEAACKLEAQSRWVLSGTPIVNSIKDIHSLLEFLHITGGIEQSEIFNTVISRPLASGQARGEALLQSLMFDLCLRRKKDMAFVDLRLPPKTEYIHRITFWPDEKKKYDALLSEAQGALEEFQARSKDGQKGRFQSVLERLLRLRQTCNHWTLCKERIADLLALLEDQDVVPLTDKNRALLQQALQLVIESQEECPVCMENMVNPVITHCKHVFCRGCITKVVEMQAKCPMCRAALSEDKLLEPAPETSDDDDDQHLDQDTKSSKTEALLKILQATLKNDGSKVIVFSQWTSFLNVIQRQLDDAGLTYTRVDGSMTTAKRDAALRALDADPNTRVMLASLGVCSVGLDLVAADTVVLADSWWAPAIEDQAVDRVHRLGQTRPTTIWRLVMEGTVEERVLDIQTEKRELVTKAFREKNGRGKKKTKETRLADINRLLGAGPVVAADAGEGEAEGEEAEEST
;
A
#
# COMPACT_ATOMS: atom_id res chain seq x y z
N MET A 1 -46.30 -14.56 40.56
CA MET A 1 -46.95 -15.74 41.20
C MET A 1 -46.29 -17.04 40.66
N PRO A 2 -46.50 -18.23 41.28
CA PRO A 2 -45.73 -19.49 41.04
C PRO A 2 -46.30 -20.34 39.86
N PRO A 3 -45.90 -21.62 39.57
CA PRO A 3 -44.99 -22.60 40.25
C PRO A 3 -43.81 -23.17 39.37
N ARG A 4 -42.64 -23.60 39.91
CA ARG A 4 -42.23 -24.82 40.70
C ARG A 4 -42.19 -26.13 39.86
N LYS A 5 -41.24 -27.09 40.04
CA LYS A 5 -40.69 -27.66 41.31
C LYS A 5 -39.34 -28.46 41.19
N ARG A 6 -38.67 -28.69 42.34
CA ARG A 6 -37.44 -29.51 42.69
C ARG A 6 -37.61 -30.10 44.14
N PRO A 7 -36.69 -30.87 44.82
CA PRO A 7 -35.29 -31.30 44.60
C PRO A 7 -35.20 -32.83 44.34
N PRO A 8 -34.38 -33.77 44.94
CA PRO A 8 -33.28 -33.79 45.96
C PRO A 8 -31.86 -33.48 45.39
N GLN A 9 -30.65 -33.55 46.02
CA GLN A 9 -30.01 -34.04 47.29
C GLN A 9 -29.35 -35.45 47.27
N ALA A 10 -28.11 -35.71 47.73
CA ALA A 10 -26.93 -34.90 48.16
C ALA A 10 -25.62 -35.80 48.08
N ASN A 11 -24.42 -35.60 48.66
CA ASN A 11 -23.90 -34.67 49.70
C ASN A 11 -22.34 -34.50 49.75
N LEU A 12 -21.89 -33.69 50.73
CA LEU A 12 -20.57 -33.32 51.33
C LEU A 12 -19.58 -34.45 51.77
N SER A 13 -18.30 -34.26 52.17
CA SER A 13 -17.25 -33.17 52.16
C SER A 13 -15.90 -33.76 52.69
N GLY A 14 -14.72 -33.11 52.79
CA GLY A 14 -14.19 -31.84 52.22
C GLY A 14 -13.19 -31.02 53.10
N GLY A 15 -11.87 -31.28 53.09
CA GLY A 15 -10.79 -30.45 53.70
C GLY A 15 -9.47 -31.20 53.99
N VAL A 16 -8.34 -30.61 54.47
CA VAL A 16 -7.66 -29.31 54.18
C VAL A 16 -6.22 -29.23 54.79
N ARG A 17 -5.23 -28.67 54.05
CA ARG A 17 -3.92 -28.03 54.46
C ARG A 17 -2.68 -28.82 55.01
N LYS A 18 -1.50 -28.26 54.61
CA LYS A 18 -0.19 -28.09 55.30
C LYS A 18 0.90 -29.21 55.36
N ALA A 19 1.79 -29.14 54.35
CA ALA A 19 3.26 -29.12 54.36
C ALA A 19 4.09 -29.20 55.68
N ALA A 20 5.25 -29.91 55.67
CA ALA A 20 6.63 -29.34 55.64
C ALA A 20 7.79 -30.23 56.24
N ARG A 21 8.95 -30.20 55.56
CA ARG A 21 10.38 -30.25 56.07
C ARG A 21 11.09 -31.53 56.63
N VAL A 22 12.19 -31.90 55.93
CA VAL A 22 13.63 -31.94 56.37
C VAL A 22 14.31 -33.25 56.90
N SER A 23 15.54 -33.50 56.37
CA SER A 23 16.69 -34.31 56.90
C SER A 23 16.57 -35.86 56.96
N SER A 24 17.64 -36.68 56.90
CA SER A 24 19.10 -36.45 56.69
C SER A 24 19.84 -37.71 56.14
N ALA A 25 21.10 -37.51 55.71
CA ALA A 25 22.02 -38.44 55.03
C ALA A 25 22.61 -39.61 55.84
N SER A 26 23.32 -40.52 55.14
CA SER A 26 24.54 -41.20 55.63
C SER A 26 25.41 -41.75 54.46
N THR A 27 26.71 -41.96 54.70
CA THR A 27 27.76 -42.36 53.71
C THR A 27 28.80 -43.29 54.37
N PRO A 28 29.60 -44.06 53.61
CA PRO A 28 31.06 -43.79 53.46
C PRO A 28 31.58 -44.01 52.00
N ALA A 29 32.53 -43.24 51.43
CA ALA A 29 33.99 -43.12 51.69
C ALA A 29 34.83 -44.37 51.28
N SER A 30 36.06 -44.31 50.73
CA SER A 30 36.85 -43.26 50.02
C SER A 30 38.26 -43.80 49.63
N ALA A 31 38.82 -43.48 48.44
CA ALA A 31 40.28 -43.51 48.16
C ALA A 31 40.63 -42.88 46.77
N ALA A 32 41.87 -42.43 46.57
CA ALA A 32 42.36 -41.72 45.37
C ALA A 32 43.58 -42.39 44.69
N GLY A 33 43.96 -41.96 43.48
CA GLY A 33 45.32 -42.18 42.93
C GLY A 33 45.41 -42.56 41.42
N PRO A 34 46.22 -41.85 40.60
CA PRO A 34 46.52 -42.19 39.19
C PRO A 34 47.98 -42.74 39.02
N PRO A 35 48.61 -42.89 37.82
CA PRO A 35 48.15 -42.63 36.44
C PRO A 35 48.52 -43.69 35.35
N ALA A 36 47.95 -43.48 34.13
CA ALA A 36 48.52 -43.69 32.78
C ALA A 36 49.11 -45.05 32.29
N SER A 37 48.60 -45.53 31.14
CA SER A 37 49.33 -45.68 29.84
C SER A 37 49.01 -46.95 29.01
N GLN A 38 49.39 -46.88 27.71
CA GLN A 38 49.40 -47.92 26.67
C GLN A 38 48.08 -48.32 25.98
N MET A 39 48.23 -48.91 24.78
CA MET A 39 47.23 -48.90 23.69
C MET A 39 46.78 -50.30 23.24
N GLN A 40 45.50 -50.37 22.88
CA GLN A 40 44.93 -51.04 21.69
C GLN A 40 45.57 -52.34 21.15
N SER A 41 44.74 -53.37 21.02
CA SER A 41 44.35 -53.84 19.66
C SER A 41 43.04 -54.64 19.70
N GLN A 42 42.04 -54.23 18.91
CA GLN A 42 40.95 -55.06 18.35
C GLN A 42 40.42 -54.39 17.06
N ALA A 43 39.74 -55.17 16.20
CA ALA A 43 39.55 -54.85 14.78
C ALA A 43 38.32 -53.97 14.46
N ARG A 44 38.33 -53.38 13.26
CA ARG A 44 37.20 -52.63 12.67
C ARG A 44 36.30 -53.54 11.82
N PRO A 45 34.96 -53.37 11.85
CA PRO A 45 34.10 -53.77 10.73
C PRO A 45 34.24 -52.77 9.55
N VAL A 46 33.95 -53.21 8.33
CA VAL A 46 34.04 -52.39 7.12
C VAL A 46 32.69 -51.76 6.81
N THR A 47 32.60 -50.43 6.86
CA THR A 47 31.44 -49.65 6.38
C THR A 47 31.72 -49.09 4.99
N THR A 48 30.79 -49.27 4.05
CA THR A 48 30.88 -48.78 2.67
C THR A 48 30.70 -47.26 2.58
N ALA A 49 31.52 -46.60 1.75
CA ALA A 49 31.58 -45.14 1.65
C ALA A 49 30.24 -44.43 1.34
N ALA A 50 29.31 -45.09 0.64
CA ALA A 50 27.98 -44.54 0.37
C ALA A 50 27.17 -44.26 1.65
N ALA A 51 27.16 -45.19 2.61
CA ALA A 51 26.45 -45.01 3.88
C ALA A 51 27.03 -43.87 4.72
N VAL A 52 28.36 -43.74 4.73
CA VAL A 52 29.07 -42.63 5.39
C VAL A 52 28.69 -41.28 4.76
N TRP A 53 28.47 -41.23 3.45
CA TRP A 53 28.08 -40.02 2.74
C TRP A 53 26.63 -39.62 3.02
N GLU A 54 25.68 -40.56 3.02
CA GLU A 54 24.28 -40.31 3.39
C GLU A 54 24.14 -39.88 4.86
N GLU A 55 24.89 -40.49 5.77
CA GLU A 55 24.89 -40.13 7.19
C GLU A 55 25.54 -38.75 7.41
N GLN A 56 26.63 -38.42 6.70
CA GLN A 56 27.17 -37.06 6.67
C GLN A 56 26.18 -36.03 6.12
N GLN A 57 25.41 -36.35 5.08
CA GLN A 57 24.37 -35.44 4.59
C GLN A 57 23.24 -35.24 5.60
N ARG A 58 22.77 -36.30 6.28
CA ARG A 58 21.78 -36.17 7.38
C ARG A 58 22.30 -35.30 8.51
N LEU A 59 23.56 -35.49 8.94
CA LEU A 59 24.18 -34.69 9.99
C LEU A 59 24.36 -33.22 9.57
N GLN A 60 24.80 -32.96 8.33
CA GLN A 60 24.87 -31.60 7.77
C GLN A 60 23.50 -30.94 7.53
N TYR A 61 22.43 -31.73 7.46
CA TYR A 61 21.06 -31.21 7.38
C TYR A 61 20.53 -30.85 8.78
N GLN A 62 20.73 -31.73 9.78
CA GLN A 62 20.37 -31.47 11.17
C GLN A 62 21.17 -30.29 11.78
N GLN A 63 22.48 -30.20 11.51
CA GLN A 63 23.30 -29.05 11.94
C GLN A 63 22.82 -27.74 11.33
N ARG A 64 22.34 -27.73 10.07
CA ARG A 64 21.73 -26.53 9.46
C ARG A 64 20.41 -26.13 10.12
N GLN A 65 19.57 -27.09 10.51
CA GLN A 65 18.34 -26.78 11.25
C GLN A 65 18.64 -26.24 12.67
N GLN A 66 19.68 -26.73 13.34
CA GLN A 66 20.09 -26.21 14.65
C GLN A 66 20.76 -24.83 14.56
N GLN A 67 21.58 -24.58 13.53
CA GLN A 67 22.18 -23.25 13.30
C GLN A 67 21.15 -22.18 12.90
N GLN A 68 20.01 -22.57 12.31
CA GLN A 68 18.88 -21.66 12.08
C GLN A 68 18.10 -21.28 13.35
N GLN A 69 18.41 -21.86 14.52
CA GLN A 69 17.75 -21.57 15.80
C GLN A 69 18.60 -20.72 16.76
N GLN A 70 19.76 -20.21 16.32
CA GLN A 70 20.64 -19.36 17.15
C GLN A 70 21.15 -18.13 16.39
N HIS A 71 20.32 -17.08 16.35
CA HIS A 71 20.77 -15.70 16.18
C HIS A 71 20.46 -14.91 17.47
N PRO A 72 21.33 -13.98 17.89
CA PRO A 72 21.12 -13.20 19.11
C PRO A 72 19.96 -12.22 18.94
N THR A 73 19.20 -12.03 20.03
CA THR A 73 18.16 -11.01 20.13
C THR A 73 18.79 -9.62 20.20
N TYR A 74 18.70 -8.88 19.11
CA TYR A 74 18.81 -7.42 19.17
C TYR A 74 17.45 -6.84 19.56
N GLU A 75 17.46 -5.88 20.48
CA GLU A 75 16.28 -5.10 20.84
C GLU A 75 16.26 -3.87 19.92
N GLU A 76 15.24 -3.78 19.06
CA GLU A 76 14.91 -2.60 18.27
C GLU A 76 13.50 -2.13 18.69
N ASP A 77 13.32 -0.83 18.94
CA ASP A 77 12.10 -0.29 19.56
C ASP A 77 10.89 -0.32 18.62
N GLU A 78 9.89 -1.18 18.91
CA GLU A 78 8.68 -1.38 18.09
C GLU A 78 7.63 -0.25 18.23
N HIS A 79 8.05 1.02 18.15
CA HIS A 79 7.22 2.21 18.36
C HIS A 79 7.13 3.16 17.13
N GLU A 80 6.83 2.62 15.95
CA GLU A 80 6.59 3.43 14.73
C GLU A 80 5.52 2.82 13.78
N VAL A 81 4.50 2.13 14.34
CA VAL A 81 3.56 1.27 13.57
C VAL A 81 2.22 1.93 13.22
N ILE A 82 1.73 2.92 13.98
CA ILE A 82 0.47 3.64 13.66
C ILE A 82 0.74 4.74 12.63
N GLU A 83 1.16 4.37 11.41
CA GLU A 83 1.06 5.15 10.17
C GLU A 83 1.70 4.45 8.96
N ASN A 84 1.02 3.45 8.34
CA ASN A 84 1.62 2.76 7.20
C ASN A 84 0.71 2.35 6.03
N LEU A 85 0.03 3.34 5.42
CA LEU A 85 -0.52 3.22 4.06
C LEU A 85 0.25 4.01 2.98
N THR A 86 1.39 4.63 3.32
CA THR A 86 2.20 5.43 2.38
C THR A 86 3.73 5.31 2.51
N GLN A 87 4.29 4.72 3.57
CA GLN A 87 5.72 4.84 3.88
C GLN A 87 6.43 3.49 4.12
N ALA A 88 6.76 2.81 3.01
CA ALA A 88 7.97 2.00 3.01
C ALA A 88 9.17 2.92 3.29
N VAL A 89 10.06 2.54 4.21
CA VAL A 89 11.27 3.33 4.53
C VAL A 89 12.14 3.42 3.28
N GLU A 90 12.02 4.53 2.56
CA GLU A 90 12.84 4.80 1.38
C GLU A 90 14.25 5.15 1.84
N ARG A 91 15.24 4.31 1.46
CA ARG A 91 16.64 4.75 1.43
C ARG A 91 16.70 6.05 0.62
N GLU A 92 17.42 7.05 1.14
CA GLU A 92 17.59 8.36 0.52
C GLU A 92 17.89 8.23 -0.98
N GLU A 93 17.42 9.19 -1.80
CA GLU A 93 17.82 9.22 -3.20
C GLU A 93 19.34 9.36 -3.30
N ARG A 94 19.97 8.41 -4.01
CA ARG A 94 21.42 8.35 -4.15
C ARG A 94 21.84 9.01 -5.45
N GLU A 95 22.69 10.01 -5.33
CA GLU A 95 23.28 10.71 -6.47
C GLU A 95 24.45 9.93 -7.05
N PHE A 96 24.73 10.17 -8.33
CA PHE A 96 25.94 9.69 -8.98
C PHE A 96 27.17 10.50 -8.52
N TYR A 97 28.25 9.78 -8.19
CA TYR A 97 29.54 10.36 -7.77
C TYR A 97 30.62 10.16 -8.85
N GLY A 98 30.61 9.02 -9.56
CA GLY A 98 31.52 8.78 -10.67
C GLY A 98 31.63 7.32 -11.11
N THR A 99 32.53 7.06 -12.04
CA THR A 99 32.84 5.72 -12.58
C THR A 99 34.27 5.29 -12.25
N LEU A 100 34.40 4.06 -11.78
CA LEU A 100 35.65 3.33 -11.65
C LEU A 100 35.70 2.24 -12.73
N ASP A 101 36.63 2.35 -13.67
CA ASP A 101 36.90 1.30 -14.66
C ASP A 101 37.76 0.19 -14.02
N GLY A 102 37.40 -1.06 -14.26
CA GLY A 102 38.00 -2.23 -13.62
C GLY A 102 37.89 -3.51 -14.47
N LYS A 103 38.22 -4.64 -13.84
CA LYS A 103 38.25 -5.96 -14.48
C LYS A 103 37.72 -7.02 -13.51
N ILE A 104 36.75 -7.82 -13.94
CA ILE A 104 36.33 -9.03 -13.23
C ILE A 104 37.45 -10.06 -13.33
N VAL A 105 37.76 -10.75 -12.22
CA VAL A 105 38.81 -11.78 -12.13
C VAL A 105 38.25 -13.15 -11.74
N GLY A 106 39.04 -14.20 -12.03
CA GLY A 106 38.66 -15.60 -11.80
C GLY A 106 37.70 -16.15 -12.86
N VAL A 107 37.48 -15.43 -13.96
CA VAL A 107 36.38 -15.60 -14.91
C VAL A 107 36.36 -16.98 -15.60
N ARG A 108 37.51 -17.66 -15.67
CA ARG A 108 37.67 -19.05 -16.16
C ARG A 108 36.98 -20.13 -15.32
N TYR A 109 36.75 -19.87 -14.03
CA TYR A 109 36.17 -20.86 -13.11
C TYR A 109 34.64 -20.86 -13.11
N TYR A 110 33.99 -19.86 -13.71
CA TYR A 110 32.56 -19.64 -13.60
C TYR A 110 31.86 -19.60 -14.97
N LYS A 111 30.69 -20.23 -15.04
CA LYS A 111 29.93 -20.46 -16.29
C LYS A 111 29.03 -19.29 -16.70
N GLY A 112 29.02 -18.18 -15.97
CA GLY A 112 28.25 -16.99 -16.33
C GLY A 112 28.61 -16.48 -17.73
N VAL A 113 27.58 -16.30 -18.55
CA VAL A 113 27.63 -15.59 -19.82
C VAL A 113 27.77 -14.09 -19.52
N ALA A 114 28.53 -13.39 -20.35
CA ALA A 114 28.88 -11.98 -20.14
C ALA A 114 28.91 -11.28 -21.51
N THR A 115 28.02 -10.31 -21.72
CA THR A 115 27.79 -9.60 -22.99
C THR A 115 28.37 -8.18 -22.91
N PRO A 116 29.08 -7.66 -23.94
CA PRO A 116 29.46 -6.26 -23.96
C PRO A 116 28.23 -5.33 -23.85
N GLY A 117 28.28 -4.36 -22.94
CA GLY A 117 27.17 -3.44 -22.63
C GLY A 117 26.11 -3.99 -21.67
N GLU A 118 26.27 -5.20 -21.14
CA GLU A 118 25.37 -5.83 -20.15
C GLU A 118 25.45 -5.16 -18.77
N VAL A 119 24.30 -4.94 -18.14
CA VAL A 119 24.21 -4.56 -16.72
C VAL A 119 24.37 -5.81 -15.85
N VAL A 120 25.27 -5.78 -14.86
CA VAL A 120 25.62 -6.94 -14.02
C VAL A 120 25.48 -6.64 -12.53
N LEU A 121 25.12 -7.67 -11.76
CA LEU A 121 24.93 -7.58 -10.32
C LEU A 121 26.26 -7.60 -9.59
N LEU A 122 26.42 -6.72 -8.59
CA LEU A 122 27.57 -6.66 -7.71
C LEU A 122 27.14 -7.07 -6.29
N LYS A 123 27.30 -8.35 -5.95
CA LYS A 123 26.85 -8.93 -4.67
C LYS A 123 27.99 -8.96 -3.67
N ARG A 124 27.75 -8.44 -2.48
CA ARG A 124 28.68 -8.46 -1.35
C ARG A 124 28.66 -9.84 -0.68
N GLU A 125 29.81 -10.45 -0.44
CA GLU A 125 29.93 -11.72 0.29
C GLU A 125 30.85 -11.57 1.53
N PRO A 126 30.35 -11.09 2.68
CA PRO A 126 31.16 -10.92 3.89
C PRO A 126 31.67 -12.24 4.49
N SER A 127 30.90 -13.31 4.30
CA SER A 127 31.18 -14.66 4.80
C SER A 127 32.01 -15.53 3.83
N ASN A 128 32.63 -14.94 2.80
CA ASN A 128 33.43 -15.70 1.85
C ASN A 128 34.75 -16.19 2.50
N PRO A 129 35.06 -17.51 2.47
CA PRO A 129 36.18 -18.07 3.22
C PRO A 129 37.57 -17.72 2.68
N TYR A 130 37.67 -17.10 1.50
CA TYR A 130 38.95 -16.72 0.88
C TYR A 130 39.26 -15.23 0.99
N ASP A 131 38.23 -14.38 1.03
CA ASP A 131 38.37 -12.94 1.23
C ASP A 131 37.09 -12.34 1.83
N PRO A 132 37.08 -11.89 3.10
CA PRO A 132 35.88 -11.33 3.72
C PRO A 132 35.43 -10.01 3.08
N ASN A 133 36.26 -9.40 2.23
CA ASN A 133 35.92 -8.23 1.42
C ASN A 133 35.38 -8.59 0.02
N ALA A 134 35.10 -9.86 -0.26
CA ALA A 134 34.65 -10.30 -1.58
C ALA A 134 33.40 -9.54 -2.07
N ILE A 135 33.49 -9.12 -3.34
CA ILE A 135 32.36 -8.64 -4.13
C ILE A 135 32.30 -9.54 -5.37
N ARG A 136 31.25 -10.36 -5.43
CA ARG A 136 30.94 -11.28 -6.51
C ARG A 136 30.21 -10.56 -7.64
N VAL A 137 30.52 -10.95 -8.87
CA VAL A 137 29.83 -10.44 -10.07
C VAL A 137 28.99 -11.56 -10.68
N ASP A 138 27.67 -11.36 -10.68
CA ASP A 138 26.70 -12.23 -11.34
C ASP A 138 26.15 -11.54 -12.60
N ASN A 139 25.78 -12.34 -13.60
CA ASN A 139 24.99 -11.88 -14.74
C ASN A 139 23.52 -11.62 -14.33
N VAL A 140 22.71 -11.11 -15.26
CA VAL A 140 21.29 -10.77 -15.00
C VAL A 140 20.42 -11.93 -14.48
N PHE A 141 20.85 -13.19 -14.66
CA PHE A 141 20.16 -14.39 -14.16
C PHE A 141 20.79 -14.97 -12.89
N GLY A 142 21.67 -14.22 -12.20
CA GLY A 142 22.34 -14.68 -10.99
C GLY A 142 23.46 -15.70 -11.22
N HIS A 143 23.83 -15.97 -12.48
CA HIS A 143 24.96 -16.86 -12.79
C HIS A 143 26.28 -16.13 -12.66
N GLN A 144 27.18 -16.65 -11.83
CA GLN A 144 28.47 -16.03 -11.53
C GLN A 144 29.36 -15.88 -12.78
N ILE A 145 29.82 -14.65 -13.02
CA ILE A 145 30.84 -14.32 -14.02
C ILE A 145 32.22 -14.38 -13.36
N GLY A 146 32.35 -13.89 -12.12
CA GLY A 146 33.61 -13.89 -11.35
C GLY A 146 33.53 -13.04 -10.09
N HIS A 147 34.63 -12.36 -9.75
CA HIS A 147 34.72 -11.43 -8.61
C HIS A 147 35.41 -10.12 -8.99
N ILE A 148 35.18 -9.07 -8.22
CA ILE A 148 35.98 -7.83 -8.25
C ILE A 148 37.38 -8.10 -7.66
N PRO A 149 38.47 -7.50 -8.16
CA PRO A 149 39.81 -7.73 -7.66
C PRO A 149 39.94 -7.27 -6.19
N ARG A 150 40.62 -8.07 -5.37
CA ARG A 150 40.80 -7.84 -3.92
C ARG A 150 41.24 -6.42 -3.55
N THR A 151 42.11 -5.80 -4.36
CA THR A 151 42.62 -4.43 -4.16
C THR A 151 41.59 -3.31 -4.38
N ILE A 152 40.49 -3.61 -5.07
CA ILE A 152 39.33 -2.72 -5.27
C ILE A 152 38.23 -3.12 -4.29
N ALA A 153 37.98 -4.43 -4.14
CA ALA A 153 36.95 -4.97 -3.25
C ALA A 153 37.21 -4.58 -1.78
N SER A 154 38.46 -4.65 -1.30
CA SER A 154 38.84 -4.22 0.07
C SER A 154 38.67 -2.73 0.35
N LYS A 155 38.46 -1.91 -0.69
CA LYS A 155 38.16 -0.47 -0.55
C LYS A 155 36.68 -0.18 -0.66
N LEU A 156 35.96 -0.89 -1.53
CA LEU A 156 34.52 -0.70 -1.72
C LEU A 156 33.71 -1.36 -0.59
N ALA A 157 34.12 -2.52 -0.09
CA ALA A 157 33.40 -3.30 0.91
C ALA A 157 32.97 -2.49 2.14
N PRO A 158 33.84 -1.72 2.84
CA PRO A 158 33.42 -0.97 4.03
C PRO A 158 32.32 0.05 3.77
N TYR A 159 32.34 0.75 2.62
CA TYR A 159 31.30 1.73 2.26
C TYR A 159 29.98 1.05 1.85
N ILE A 160 30.02 -0.19 1.34
CA ILE A 160 28.82 -0.98 1.03
C ILE A 160 28.23 -1.54 2.32
N ASP A 161 29.08 -2.07 3.20
CA ASP A 161 28.69 -2.70 4.47
C ASP A 161 28.11 -1.66 5.45
N ASN A 162 28.65 -0.44 5.48
CA ASN A 162 28.07 0.72 6.18
C ASN A 162 26.82 1.30 5.48
N GLY A 163 26.56 0.90 4.24
CA GLY A 163 25.51 1.48 3.40
C GLY A 163 25.78 2.90 2.88
N ASP A 164 26.99 3.45 3.03
CA ASP A 164 27.40 4.77 2.50
C ASP A 164 27.18 4.89 0.97
N ILE A 165 27.44 3.81 0.22
CA ILE A 165 27.35 3.79 -1.25
C ILE A 165 26.49 2.65 -1.80
N ASP A 166 25.89 2.88 -2.96
CA ASP A 166 25.45 1.83 -3.89
C ASP A 166 26.48 1.71 -5.03
N ILE A 167 26.66 0.50 -5.57
CA ILE A 167 27.47 0.26 -6.76
C ILE A 167 26.68 -0.50 -7.83
N GLU A 168 26.79 -0.06 -9.09
CA GLU A 168 26.17 -0.70 -10.25
C GLU A 168 27.27 -1.11 -11.25
N GLY A 169 27.13 -2.28 -11.86
CA GLY A 169 28.12 -2.83 -12.80
C GLY A 169 27.63 -2.83 -14.24
N MET A 170 28.51 -2.49 -15.19
CA MET A 170 28.26 -2.65 -16.62
C MET A 170 29.50 -3.21 -17.32
N LEU A 171 29.34 -4.25 -18.15
CA LEU A 171 30.44 -4.82 -18.92
C LEU A 171 30.84 -3.91 -20.08
N ILE A 172 32.13 -3.62 -20.24
CA ILE A 172 32.64 -2.73 -21.31
C ILE A 172 33.09 -3.53 -22.54
N GLY A 173 33.46 -4.79 -22.36
CA GLY A 173 34.00 -5.64 -23.42
C GLY A 173 33.73 -7.12 -23.17
N GLU A 174 34.25 -7.96 -24.05
CA GLU A 174 33.99 -9.41 -24.04
C GLU A 174 34.67 -10.13 -22.86
N LYS A 175 34.17 -11.33 -22.55
CA LYS A 175 34.75 -12.24 -21.55
C LYS A 175 36.01 -12.90 -22.11
N GLY A 176 37.16 -12.38 -21.70
CA GLY A 176 38.47 -12.99 -21.94
C GLY A 176 38.70 -14.25 -21.12
N PHE A 177 39.82 -14.92 -21.38
CA PHE A 177 40.18 -16.18 -20.71
C PHE A 177 40.53 -16.01 -19.23
N TYR A 178 41.02 -14.84 -18.81
CA TYR A 178 41.42 -14.58 -17.42
C TYR A 178 40.56 -13.52 -16.74
N ASP A 179 40.16 -12.50 -17.50
CA ASP A 179 39.47 -11.30 -17.04
C ASP A 179 38.34 -10.87 -17.98
N CYS A 180 37.46 -9.97 -17.50
CA CYS A 180 36.40 -9.34 -18.29
C CYS A 180 36.29 -7.85 -17.89
N PRO A 181 36.36 -6.88 -18.84
CA PRO A 181 36.30 -5.45 -18.52
C PRO A 181 34.94 -5.01 -17.96
N ILE A 182 34.94 -4.31 -16.82
CA ILE A 182 33.73 -3.82 -16.14
C ILE A 182 33.89 -2.35 -15.74
N LYS A 183 32.83 -1.57 -15.93
CA LYS A 183 32.65 -0.23 -15.37
C LYS A 183 31.80 -0.34 -14.12
N ILE A 184 32.28 0.21 -13.01
CA ILE A 184 31.54 0.31 -11.75
C ILE A 184 31.09 1.77 -11.59
N GLN A 185 29.79 2.00 -11.55
CA GLN A 185 29.19 3.30 -11.25
C GLN A 185 28.94 3.37 -9.74
N VAL A 186 29.37 4.46 -9.11
CA VAL A 186 29.29 4.68 -7.65
C VAL A 186 28.28 5.77 -7.34
N PHE A 187 27.39 5.50 -6.39
CA PHE A 187 26.33 6.40 -5.96
C PHE A 187 26.33 6.52 -4.43
N GLY A 188 25.97 7.70 -3.90
CA GLY A 188 25.97 7.99 -2.46
C GLY A 188 24.88 9.00 -2.08
N THR A 189 24.80 9.41 -0.80
CA THR A 189 23.75 10.33 -0.30
C THR A 189 23.61 11.62 -1.15
N SER A 190 22.37 12.09 -1.32
CA SER A 190 22.04 13.40 -1.92
C SER A 190 22.13 14.56 -0.93
N SER A 191 22.37 14.29 0.36
CA SER A 191 22.53 15.35 1.37
C SER A 191 23.78 16.19 1.10
N LEU A 192 23.68 17.53 1.19
CA LEU A 192 24.80 18.43 0.85
C LEU A 192 26.01 18.25 1.78
N LEU A 193 25.77 18.05 3.08
CA LEU A 193 26.81 17.81 4.09
C LEU A 193 27.42 16.41 3.93
N GLY A 194 26.58 15.37 3.99
CA GLY A 194 27.04 13.98 3.83
C GLY A 194 27.71 13.72 2.48
N ARG A 195 27.34 14.46 1.42
CA ARG A 195 28.06 14.42 0.14
C ARG A 195 29.46 14.97 0.25
N ALA A 196 29.68 16.10 0.91
CA ALA A 196 31.04 16.66 1.08
C ALA A 196 31.94 15.69 1.86
N GLU A 197 31.44 15.14 2.97
CA GLU A 197 32.15 14.17 3.80
C GLU A 197 32.46 12.86 3.05
N LEU A 198 31.49 12.32 2.32
CA LEU A 198 31.66 11.10 1.52
C LEU A 198 32.59 11.32 0.32
N GLU A 199 32.51 12.48 -0.35
CA GLU A 199 33.47 12.84 -1.39
C GLU A 199 34.91 12.89 -0.85
N ASP A 200 35.14 13.46 0.33
CA ASP A 200 36.49 13.55 0.92
C ASP A 200 37.01 12.21 1.43
N ARG A 201 36.14 11.35 1.97
CA ARG A 201 36.47 9.93 2.25
C ARG A 201 36.88 9.18 0.97
N LEU A 202 36.08 9.29 -0.11
CA LEU A 202 36.37 8.63 -1.39
C LEU A 202 37.63 9.18 -2.10
N LYS A 203 37.98 10.46 -1.91
CA LYS A 203 39.25 11.06 -2.35
C LYS A 203 40.43 10.46 -1.57
N LYS A 204 40.34 10.40 -0.24
CA LYS A 204 41.39 9.87 0.65
C LYS A 204 41.78 8.43 0.30
N ASP A 205 40.79 7.58 0.06
CA ASP A 205 41.00 6.17 -0.29
C ASP A 205 41.35 5.96 -1.78
N LYS A 206 41.40 7.04 -2.57
CA LYS A 206 41.72 7.03 -4.01
C LYS A 206 40.79 6.12 -4.81
N LEU A 207 39.48 6.19 -4.54
CA LEU A 207 38.43 5.45 -5.25
C LEU A 207 37.91 6.20 -6.49
N LEU A 208 37.80 7.52 -6.41
CA LEU A 208 37.38 8.38 -7.53
C LEU A 208 38.33 9.57 -7.70
N LYS A 209 38.50 10.07 -8.93
CA LYS A 209 39.36 11.24 -9.19
C LYS A 209 38.65 12.52 -8.78
N ALA A 210 39.38 13.45 -8.16
CA ALA A 210 38.84 14.76 -7.76
C ALA A 210 38.23 15.56 -8.93
N THR A 211 38.72 15.36 -10.16
CA THR A 211 38.14 15.94 -11.39
C THR A 211 36.76 15.36 -11.72
N GLN A 212 36.59 14.03 -11.63
CA GLN A 212 35.29 13.37 -11.85
C GLN A 212 34.28 13.78 -10.78
N LEU A 213 34.70 13.83 -9.50
CA LEU A 213 33.84 14.29 -8.40
C LEU A 213 33.40 15.75 -8.58
N LYS A 214 34.33 16.64 -8.97
CA LYS A 214 33.99 18.04 -9.27
C LYS A 214 33.05 18.16 -10.47
N GLN A 215 33.24 17.35 -11.52
CA GLN A 215 32.36 17.34 -12.69
C GLN A 215 30.96 16.81 -12.37
N THR A 216 30.83 15.67 -11.68
CA THR A 216 29.51 15.14 -11.28
C THR A 216 28.81 16.05 -10.30
N ARG A 217 29.55 16.71 -9.40
CA ARG A 217 28.99 17.76 -8.55
C ARG A 217 28.50 18.97 -9.35
N GLN A 218 29.31 19.53 -10.26
CA GLN A 218 28.88 20.66 -11.08
C GLN A 218 27.71 20.32 -11.99
N GLU A 219 27.61 19.08 -12.47
CA GLU A 219 26.46 18.62 -13.25
C GLU A 219 25.22 18.45 -12.35
N ASN A 220 25.31 17.76 -11.21
CA ASN A 220 24.18 17.62 -10.29
C ASN A 220 23.72 18.99 -9.75
N ASP A 221 24.64 19.90 -9.43
CA ASP A 221 24.36 21.27 -8.98
C ASP A 221 23.69 22.08 -10.12
N ARG A 222 24.11 21.93 -11.39
CA ARG A 222 23.39 22.50 -12.55
C ARG A 222 22.00 21.94 -12.75
N ILE A 223 21.81 20.63 -12.64
CA ILE A 223 20.47 20.04 -12.78
C ILE A 223 19.60 20.55 -11.61
N ARG A 224 20.14 20.69 -10.38
CA ARG A 224 19.45 21.35 -9.25
C ARG A 224 19.09 22.82 -9.53
N GLU A 225 19.94 23.57 -10.22
CA GLU A 225 19.63 24.92 -10.71
C GLU A 225 18.50 24.91 -11.76
N GLU A 226 18.55 24.02 -12.76
CA GLU A 226 17.46 23.81 -13.74
C GLU A 226 16.14 23.32 -13.10
N MET A 227 16.22 22.57 -12.00
CA MET A 227 15.07 22.17 -11.15
C MET A 227 14.48 23.33 -10.31
N GLY A 228 15.05 24.53 -10.38
CA GLY A 228 14.63 25.68 -9.57
C GLY A 228 14.83 25.45 -8.07
N LEU A 229 16.01 24.98 -7.67
CA LEU A 229 16.46 24.88 -6.28
C LEU A 229 17.70 25.77 -6.07
N THR A 230 17.46 27.08 -5.88
CA THR A 230 18.54 28.05 -5.68
C THR A 230 19.22 27.87 -4.32
N SER A 231 20.54 27.66 -4.31
CA SER A 231 21.35 27.79 -3.09
C SER A 231 21.43 29.26 -2.70
N GLY A 232 20.91 29.63 -1.53
CA GLY A 232 20.78 31.03 -1.13
C GLY A 232 22.11 31.80 -1.05
N ARG A 233 22.24 32.85 -1.88
CA ARG A 233 23.26 33.91 -1.73
C ARG A 233 22.83 35.18 -2.45
N GLY A 234 22.69 36.27 -1.69
CA GLY A 234 22.42 37.62 -2.21
C GLY A 234 20.94 37.95 -2.40
N SER A 235 20.55 39.14 -1.92
CA SER A 235 19.24 39.74 -2.19
C SER A 235 19.31 40.60 -3.46
N ALA A 236 18.41 40.37 -4.41
CA ALA A 236 18.06 41.30 -5.49
C ALA A 236 16.70 40.92 -6.10
N GLY A 237 15.79 41.89 -6.21
CA GLY A 237 14.35 41.67 -6.41
C GLY A 237 13.89 41.01 -7.73
N PHE A 238 12.67 40.46 -7.67
CA PHE A 238 11.81 40.17 -8.81
C PHE A 238 10.62 41.16 -8.85
N PRO A 239 10.00 41.40 -10.02
CA PRO A 239 9.04 42.50 -10.19
C PRO A 239 7.63 42.21 -9.66
N ARG A 240 6.92 43.27 -9.28
CA ARG A 240 5.51 43.22 -8.85
C ARG A 240 4.55 42.97 -10.04
N PRO A 241 3.53 42.11 -9.89
CA PRO A 241 2.29 42.21 -10.67
C PRO A 241 1.52 43.47 -10.30
N SER A 242 0.71 43.99 -11.22
CA SER A 242 -0.19 45.13 -11.01
C SER A 242 -1.62 44.69 -10.75
N ASN A 243 -2.25 45.21 -9.69
CA ASN A 243 -3.68 45.01 -9.43
C ASN A 243 -4.55 45.85 -10.38
N SER A 244 -5.59 45.23 -10.94
CA SER A 244 -6.84 45.91 -11.32
C SER A 244 -7.95 44.86 -11.52
N GLU A 245 -8.76 44.64 -10.50
CA GLU A 245 -9.98 43.83 -10.60
C GLU A 245 -11.16 44.70 -11.09
N PRO A 246 -12.06 44.18 -11.94
CA PRO A 246 -13.37 44.79 -12.21
C PRO A 246 -14.49 44.06 -11.46
N GLU A 247 -15.25 44.79 -10.63
CA GLU A 247 -16.49 44.30 -10.02
C GLU A 247 -17.62 44.10 -11.05
N VAL A 248 -18.46 43.06 -10.87
CA VAL A 248 -19.75 42.88 -11.57
C VAL A 248 -20.79 42.31 -10.60
N SER A 249 -22.08 42.49 -10.90
CA SER A 249 -23.19 42.57 -9.94
C SER A 249 -23.92 41.27 -9.55
N VAL A 250 -24.81 41.47 -8.57
CA VAL A 250 -25.76 40.59 -7.87
C VAL A 250 -26.36 39.43 -8.67
N GLU A 251 -26.60 39.56 -9.98
CA GLU A 251 -27.13 38.51 -10.85
C GLU A 251 -26.26 37.24 -10.85
N GLN A 252 -24.98 37.34 -10.50
CA GLN A 252 -24.06 36.19 -10.39
C GLN A 252 -24.42 35.20 -9.26
N LEU A 253 -25.19 35.62 -8.24
CA LEU A 253 -25.52 34.78 -7.08
C LEU A 253 -26.34 33.52 -7.42
N ALA A 254 -27.02 33.49 -8.58
CA ALA A 254 -27.74 32.32 -9.06
C ALA A 254 -26.83 31.22 -9.68
N GLN A 255 -25.55 31.50 -9.92
CA GLN A 255 -24.59 30.54 -10.52
C GLN A 255 -23.76 29.78 -9.47
N ALA A 256 -24.15 29.82 -8.19
CA ALA A 256 -23.39 29.34 -7.02
C ALA A 256 -23.28 27.80 -6.87
N SER A 257 -23.14 27.06 -7.97
CA SER A 257 -22.79 25.63 -8.00
C SER A 257 -22.05 25.32 -9.30
N GLN A 258 -20.73 25.57 -9.30
CA GLN A 258 -19.89 25.27 -10.45
C GLN A 258 -19.90 23.76 -10.76
N ALA A 259 -20.12 23.41 -12.03
CA ALA A 259 -19.93 22.06 -12.53
C ALA A 259 -18.42 21.86 -12.82
N VAL A 260 -17.67 21.29 -11.87
CA VAL A 260 -16.21 21.22 -11.95
C VAL A 260 -15.75 19.85 -12.44
N ASN A 261 -15.10 19.80 -13.61
CA ASN A 261 -14.56 18.56 -14.18
C ASN A 261 -13.18 18.18 -13.58
N LEU A 262 -13.17 17.85 -12.28
CA LEU A 262 -11.98 17.54 -11.46
C LEU A 262 -11.15 16.33 -11.94
N ARG A 263 -11.65 15.52 -12.87
CA ARG A 263 -10.94 14.33 -13.41
C ARG A 263 -9.98 14.61 -14.56
N SER A 264 -10.02 15.79 -15.20
CA SER A 264 -9.22 16.09 -16.40
C SER A 264 -7.69 16.03 -16.19
N GLY A 265 -7.22 16.30 -14.96
CA GLY A 265 -5.79 16.30 -14.64
C GLY A 265 -5.14 14.92 -14.43
N ALA A 266 -5.87 13.92 -13.93
CA ALA A 266 -5.29 12.65 -13.44
C ALA A 266 -4.72 11.71 -14.55
N ASP A 267 -4.63 12.18 -15.79
CA ASP A 267 -4.92 11.35 -16.95
C ASP A 267 -3.71 10.88 -17.77
N ARG A 268 -2.52 11.00 -17.16
CA ARG A 268 -1.22 10.98 -17.83
C ARG A 268 -0.65 9.62 -18.27
N ALA A 269 -1.37 8.52 -18.02
CA ALA A 269 -1.09 7.26 -18.72
C ALA A 269 -1.31 7.36 -20.25
N LYS A 270 -1.97 8.42 -20.75
CA LYS A 270 -2.09 8.75 -22.18
C LYS A 270 -0.74 8.94 -22.92
N SER A 271 0.41 8.99 -22.22
CA SER A 271 1.76 8.97 -22.83
C SER A 271 2.58 7.69 -22.59
N PHE A 272 1.97 6.64 -22.03
CA PHE A 272 2.65 5.37 -21.68
C PHE A 272 1.86 4.09 -22.02
N ALA A 273 0.55 4.20 -22.24
CA ALA A 273 -0.30 3.11 -22.74
C ALA A 273 -0.56 3.27 -24.25
N MET A 274 -1.07 2.21 -24.90
CA MET A 274 -1.50 2.24 -26.30
C MET A 274 -2.44 3.42 -26.59
N ASP A 275 -2.15 4.14 -27.67
CA ASP A 275 -2.97 5.23 -28.19
C ASP A 275 -4.31 4.74 -28.75
N GLU A 276 -5.32 5.61 -28.75
CA GLU A 276 -6.72 5.26 -29.06
C GLU A 276 -6.89 4.69 -30.48
N ALA A 277 -6.06 5.16 -31.43
CA ALA A 277 -6.03 4.68 -32.81
C ALA A 277 -5.37 3.29 -32.98
N ALA A 278 -4.69 2.78 -31.94
CA ALA A 278 -4.21 1.40 -31.85
C ALA A 278 -5.20 0.52 -31.08
N LEU A 279 -5.70 0.99 -29.92
CA LEU A 279 -6.70 0.28 -29.11
C LEU A 279 -7.98 -0.07 -29.90
N SER A 280 -8.51 0.88 -30.65
CA SER A 280 -9.70 0.69 -31.49
C SER A 280 -9.52 -0.38 -32.59
N LYS A 281 -8.28 -0.65 -33.01
CA LYS A 281 -7.93 -1.65 -34.05
C LYS A 281 -7.57 -3.03 -33.48
N LEU A 282 -7.65 -3.24 -32.17
CA LEU A 282 -7.40 -4.55 -31.57
C LEU A 282 -8.37 -5.61 -32.14
N PRO A 283 -7.90 -6.84 -32.41
CA PRO A 283 -8.76 -7.92 -32.90
C PRO A 283 -9.80 -8.30 -31.86
N MET A 284 -11.00 -8.70 -32.30
CA MET A 284 -12.07 -9.17 -31.41
C MET A 284 -12.08 -10.70 -31.32
N ALA A 285 -12.27 -11.23 -30.10
CA ALA A 285 -12.53 -12.64 -29.88
C ALA A 285 -13.94 -13.02 -30.38
N ALA A 286 -14.15 -14.31 -30.64
CA ALA A 286 -15.51 -14.84 -30.78
C ALA A 286 -16.23 -14.82 -29.42
N GLN A 287 -17.53 -14.51 -29.41
CA GLN A 287 -18.37 -14.56 -28.20
C GLN A 287 -18.33 -15.97 -27.58
N PRO A 288 -17.93 -16.13 -26.31
CA PRO A 288 -17.89 -17.43 -25.64
C PRO A 288 -19.30 -18.03 -25.48
N LYS A 289 -19.50 -19.24 -26.01
CA LYS A 289 -20.80 -19.94 -25.96
C LYS A 289 -21.28 -20.27 -24.53
N ALA A 290 -20.35 -20.42 -23.59
CA ALA A 290 -20.63 -20.72 -22.19
C ALA A 290 -21.13 -19.51 -21.37
N LEU A 291 -21.09 -18.29 -21.93
CA LEU A 291 -21.60 -17.09 -21.27
C LEU A 291 -23.08 -16.86 -21.60
N LYS A 292 -23.85 -16.60 -20.55
CA LYS A 292 -25.23 -16.09 -20.62
C LYS A 292 -25.27 -14.62 -21.09
N ALA A 293 -24.19 -13.87 -20.88
CA ALA A 293 -24.10 -12.45 -21.18
C ALA A 293 -23.29 -12.18 -22.46
N THR A 294 -23.86 -11.40 -23.37
CA THR A 294 -23.18 -10.85 -24.56
C THR A 294 -22.09 -9.87 -24.13
N LEU A 295 -20.86 -10.06 -24.61
CA LEU A 295 -19.76 -9.15 -24.36
C LEU A 295 -19.83 -7.94 -25.32
N LEU A 296 -19.47 -6.76 -24.81
CA LEU A 296 -19.35 -5.54 -25.63
C LEU A 296 -18.12 -5.63 -26.57
N PRO A 297 -18.06 -4.86 -27.67
CA PRO A 297 -16.96 -4.94 -28.63
C PRO A 297 -15.58 -4.78 -28.00
N TYR A 298 -15.40 -3.80 -27.10
CA TYR A 298 -14.13 -3.64 -26.36
C TYR A 298 -13.87 -4.81 -25.40
N GLN A 299 -14.90 -5.46 -24.83
CA GLN A 299 -14.71 -6.64 -23.98
C GLN A 299 -14.26 -7.86 -24.80
N LEU A 300 -14.71 -7.99 -26.05
CA LEU A 300 -14.20 -8.98 -27.01
C LEU A 300 -12.77 -8.68 -27.47
N GLN A 301 -12.39 -7.41 -27.63
CA GLN A 301 -10.98 -7.02 -27.84
C GLN A 301 -10.12 -7.34 -26.62
N GLY A 302 -10.68 -7.13 -25.42
CA GLY A 302 -10.04 -7.50 -24.15
C GLY A 302 -9.79 -9.00 -24.08
N LEU A 303 -10.80 -9.82 -24.33
CA LEU A 303 -10.70 -11.27 -24.34
C LEU A 303 -9.68 -11.79 -25.37
N ALA A 304 -9.59 -11.17 -26.56
CA ALA A 304 -8.58 -11.52 -27.56
C ALA A 304 -7.17 -11.20 -27.09
N TRP A 305 -6.95 -9.99 -26.55
CA TRP A 305 -5.65 -9.58 -25.98
C TRP A 305 -5.24 -10.47 -24.81
N LEU A 306 -6.16 -10.74 -23.88
CA LEU A 306 -5.95 -11.67 -22.76
C LEU A 306 -5.52 -13.06 -23.26
N THR A 307 -6.28 -13.64 -24.20
CA THR A 307 -6.00 -14.98 -24.76
C THR A 307 -4.65 -15.04 -25.50
N ALA A 308 -4.29 -13.99 -26.23
CA ALA A 308 -3.01 -13.87 -26.91
C ALA A 308 -1.84 -13.75 -25.90
N LYS A 309 -2.03 -13.03 -24.81
CA LYS A 309 -1.02 -12.84 -23.75
C LYS A 309 -0.81 -14.06 -22.87
N GLU A 310 -1.78 -14.98 -22.78
CA GLU A 310 -1.52 -16.29 -22.16
C GLU A 310 -0.60 -17.18 -23.03
N ASN A 311 -0.54 -16.95 -24.34
CA ASN A 311 0.23 -17.74 -25.30
C ASN A 311 1.24 -16.87 -26.08
N PRO A 312 2.19 -16.19 -25.39
CA PRO A 312 3.13 -15.28 -26.01
C PRO A 312 4.08 -16.03 -26.96
N LYS A 313 4.52 -15.36 -28.03
CA LYS A 313 5.44 -15.92 -29.02
C LYS A 313 6.70 -15.08 -29.10
N LEU A 314 7.86 -15.74 -29.16
CA LEU A 314 9.15 -15.09 -29.36
C LEU A 314 9.26 -14.54 -30.80
N PRO A 315 10.00 -13.43 -31.01
CA PRO A 315 10.31 -12.93 -32.35
C PRO A 315 11.11 -13.98 -33.13
N VAL A 316 10.73 -14.17 -34.39
CA VAL A 316 11.30 -15.17 -35.31
C VAL A 316 12.41 -14.56 -36.15
N SER A 317 12.26 -13.29 -36.53
CA SER A 317 13.18 -12.51 -37.36
C SER A 317 13.79 -11.34 -36.57
N ALA A 318 14.94 -10.84 -37.03
CA ALA A 318 15.55 -9.60 -36.53
C ALA A 318 14.84 -8.32 -37.03
N LYS A 319 13.73 -8.46 -37.76
CA LYS A 319 12.81 -7.38 -38.17
C LYS A 319 11.50 -7.36 -37.39
N ASP A 320 11.26 -8.34 -36.52
CA ASP A 320 10.06 -8.40 -35.70
C ASP A 320 10.18 -7.46 -34.51
N ASP A 321 9.07 -6.88 -34.06
CA ASP A 321 9.04 -6.01 -32.88
C ASP A 321 9.47 -6.75 -31.59
N PRO A 322 10.10 -6.07 -30.62
CA PRO A 322 10.53 -6.68 -29.38
C PRO A 322 9.33 -7.11 -28.52
N VAL A 323 9.29 -8.40 -28.15
CA VAL A 323 8.26 -8.97 -27.28
C VAL A 323 8.82 -9.07 -25.87
N GLN A 324 8.17 -8.45 -24.88
CA GLN A 324 8.61 -8.42 -23.48
C GLN A 324 10.09 -8.00 -23.32
N LEU A 325 10.47 -6.97 -24.08
CA LEU A 325 11.85 -6.44 -24.21
C LEU A 325 12.87 -7.40 -24.85
N TRP A 326 12.48 -8.59 -25.30
CA TRP A 326 13.33 -9.50 -26.06
C TRP A 326 13.19 -9.26 -27.57
N LYS A 327 14.31 -9.01 -28.24
CA LYS A 327 14.44 -9.01 -29.71
C LYS A 327 15.33 -10.15 -30.19
N ARG A 328 15.24 -10.51 -31.47
CA ARG A 328 16.20 -11.40 -32.12
C ARG A 328 17.29 -10.59 -32.82
N ASP A 329 18.54 -10.99 -32.67
CA ASP A 329 19.68 -10.39 -33.36
C ASP A 329 19.95 -11.05 -34.73
N GLN A 330 20.73 -10.39 -35.60
CA GLN A 330 21.19 -10.94 -36.88
C GLN A 330 21.97 -12.25 -36.70
N SER A 331 22.68 -12.44 -35.58
CA SER A 331 23.33 -13.70 -35.22
C SER A 331 22.37 -14.80 -34.74
N GLY A 332 21.06 -14.59 -34.81
CA GLY A 332 20.01 -15.56 -34.45
C GLY A 332 19.76 -15.73 -32.95
N ARG A 333 20.57 -15.10 -32.10
CA ARG A 333 20.46 -15.06 -30.62
C ARG A 333 19.34 -14.11 -30.17
N TYR A 334 18.87 -14.27 -28.93
CA TYR A 334 17.92 -13.37 -28.29
C TYR A 334 18.66 -12.34 -27.43
N VAL A 335 18.24 -11.07 -27.50
CA VAL A 335 18.85 -9.94 -26.78
C VAL A 335 17.76 -9.17 -26.03
N ASN A 336 17.94 -8.91 -24.74
CA ASN A 336 17.06 -8.03 -23.98
C ASN A 336 17.44 -6.55 -24.20
N ILE A 337 16.51 -5.68 -24.61
CA ILE A 337 16.80 -4.28 -24.96
C ILE A 337 17.00 -3.36 -23.73
N GLY A 338 16.52 -3.77 -22.56
CA GLY A 338 16.76 -3.07 -21.31
C GLY A 338 18.17 -3.34 -20.78
N THR A 339 18.50 -4.61 -20.56
CA THR A 339 19.76 -5.02 -19.91
C THR A 339 20.93 -5.32 -20.85
N ASN A 340 20.70 -5.34 -22.17
CA ASN A 340 21.63 -5.81 -23.21
C ASN A 340 22.08 -7.29 -23.11
N TYR A 341 21.55 -8.05 -22.14
CA TYR A 341 21.90 -9.47 -22.00
C TYR A 341 21.54 -10.28 -23.24
N THR A 342 22.46 -11.13 -23.69
CA THR A 342 22.29 -11.99 -24.87
C THR A 342 22.30 -13.48 -24.51
N VAL A 343 21.33 -14.22 -25.03
CA VAL A 343 21.16 -15.67 -24.80
C VAL A 343 20.92 -16.42 -26.11
N ALA A 344 21.51 -17.62 -26.24
CA ALA A 344 21.35 -18.48 -27.42
C ALA A 344 20.12 -19.39 -27.34
N ALA A 345 19.74 -19.81 -26.13
CA ALA A 345 18.48 -20.50 -25.88
C ALA A 345 17.29 -19.54 -25.93
N ALA A 346 16.11 -20.06 -26.25
CA ALA A 346 14.86 -19.31 -26.17
C ALA A 346 14.56 -18.89 -24.71
N PRO A 347 14.44 -17.58 -24.39
CA PRO A 347 14.08 -17.14 -23.04
C PRO A 347 12.62 -17.49 -22.73
N LYS A 348 12.31 -17.80 -21.47
CA LYS A 348 10.92 -17.97 -21.01
C LYS A 348 10.23 -16.60 -21.03
N LEU A 349 9.18 -16.47 -21.82
CA LEU A 349 8.28 -15.32 -21.79
C LEU A 349 7.29 -15.45 -20.64
N LEU A 350 6.88 -14.32 -20.04
CA LEU A 350 5.79 -14.27 -19.07
C LEU A 350 4.46 -14.47 -19.78
N SER A 351 3.54 -15.18 -19.14
CA SER A 351 2.21 -15.48 -19.66
C SER A 351 1.18 -14.72 -18.84
N GLY A 352 0.38 -13.88 -19.50
CA GLY A 352 -0.56 -12.95 -18.87
C GLY A 352 -0.07 -11.50 -18.90
N GLY A 353 -0.39 -10.70 -17.86
CA GLY A 353 -0.11 -9.27 -17.83
C GLY A 353 -1.04 -8.46 -16.89
N ILE A 354 -1.22 -7.18 -17.22
CA ILE A 354 -1.98 -6.20 -16.42
C ILE A 354 -3.23 -5.75 -17.20
N LEU A 355 -4.41 -5.87 -16.59
CA LEU A 355 -5.66 -5.29 -17.10
C LEU A 355 -6.02 -4.04 -16.28
N ALA A 356 -5.63 -2.89 -16.80
CA ALA A 356 -5.76 -1.58 -16.16
C ALA A 356 -6.88 -0.70 -16.75
N ASP A 357 -7.91 -1.33 -17.30
CA ASP A 357 -9.19 -0.70 -17.63
C ASP A 357 -9.75 0.13 -16.45
N ASP A 358 -10.43 1.23 -16.76
CA ASP A 358 -11.16 2.03 -15.77
C ASP A 358 -12.18 1.22 -14.95
N MET A 359 -12.59 1.77 -13.79
CA MET A 359 -13.56 1.13 -12.91
C MET A 359 -14.95 1.08 -13.54
N GLY A 360 -15.55 -0.11 -13.63
CA GLY A 360 -16.86 -0.32 -14.25
C GLY A 360 -16.87 -0.77 -15.71
N LEU A 361 -15.70 -0.89 -16.38
CA LEU A 361 -15.60 -1.48 -17.74
C LEU A 361 -15.76 -3.03 -17.78
N GLY A 362 -16.04 -3.66 -16.64
CA GLY A 362 -16.30 -5.10 -16.56
C GLY A 362 -15.06 -6.00 -16.56
N LYS A 363 -13.93 -5.58 -15.96
CA LYS A 363 -12.71 -6.40 -15.79
C LYS A 363 -13.00 -7.82 -15.29
N THR A 364 -13.83 -7.95 -14.26
CA THR A 364 -14.30 -9.22 -13.69
C THR A 364 -14.94 -10.13 -14.75
N LEU A 365 -15.80 -9.58 -15.61
CA LEU A 365 -16.45 -10.34 -16.69
C LEU A 365 -15.48 -10.75 -17.79
N GLN A 366 -14.50 -9.90 -18.14
CA GLN A 366 -13.43 -10.26 -19.09
C GLN A 366 -12.59 -11.43 -18.57
N ILE A 367 -12.27 -11.47 -17.27
CA ILE A 367 -11.58 -12.60 -16.63
C ILE A 367 -12.47 -13.85 -16.51
N ILE A 368 -13.76 -13.73 -16.18
CA ILE A 368 -14.70 -14.87 -16.21
C ILE A 368 -14.78 -15.45 -17.63
N SER A 369 -14.80 -14.60 -18.66
CA SER A 369 -14.77 -15.02 -20.06
C SER A 369 -13.50 -15.80 -20.38
N LEU A 370 -12.34 -15.28 -19.96
CA LEU A 370 -11.04 -15.96 -20.08
C LEU A 370 -11.01 -17.28 -19.29
N ILE A 371 -11.69 -17.37 -18.14
CA ILE A 371 -11.79 -18.62 -17.36
C ILE A 371 -12.47 -19.72 -18.18
N LEU A 372 -13.52 -19.38 -18.93
CA LEU A 372 -14.27 -20.34 -19.76
C LEU A 372 -13.57 -20.67 -21.08
N THR A 373 -12.75 -19.78 -21.65
CA THR A 373 -12.04 -20.03 -22.93
C THR A 373 -10.61 -20.54 -22.76
N GLY A 374 -9.98 -20.34 -21.61
CA GLY A 374 -8.54 -20.59 -21.38
C GLY A 374 -8.11 -22.06 -21.25
N GLY A 375 -9.02 -23.02 -21.45
CA GLY A 375 -8.75 -24.46 -21.32
C GLY A 375 -8.73 -24.96 -19.87
N PRO A 376 -8.44 -26.27 -19.67
CA PRO A 376 -8.54 -26.90 -18.35
C PRO A 376 -7.43 -26.46 -17.38
N GLY A 377 -7.78 -26.38 -16.10
CA GLY A 377 -6.85 -26.18 -14.99
C GLY A 377 -7.34 -25.18 -13.93
N GLN A 378 -6.81 -25.29 -12.71
CA GLN A 378 -7.28 -24.52 -11.56
C GLN A 378 -6.87 -23.04 -11.62
N THR A 379 -7.80 -22.15 -11.28
CA THR A 379 -7.58 -20.70 -11.27
C THR A 379 -7.73 -20.14 -9.86
N LEU A 380 -6.65 -19.54 -9.35
CA LEU A 380 -6.65 -18.80 -8.09
C LEU A 380 -7.06 -17.34 -8.35
N ILE A 381 -7.94 -16.80 -7.52
CA ILE A 381 -8.33 -15.39 -7.50
C ILE A 381 -8.05 -14.86 -6.10
N VAL A 382 -7.11 -13.92 -5.99
CA VAL A 382 -6.78 -13.23 -4.74
C VAL A 382 -7.44 -11.86 -4.78
N ALA A 383 -8.32 -11.57 -3.83
CA ALA A 383 -9.10 -10.32 -3.81
C ALA A 383 -9.25 -9.78 -2.37
N PRO A 384 -9.56 -8.49 -2.18
CA PRO A 384 -9.94 -7.97 -0.86
C PRO A 384 -11.18 -8.71 -0.33
N VAL A 385 -11.23 -8.99 0.98
CA VAL A 385 -12.22 -9.88 1.61
C VAL A 385 -13.66 -9.58 1.17
N GLY A 386 -14.04 -8.31 1.10
CA GLY A 386 -15.39 -7.90 0.68
C GLY A 386 -15.74 -8.22 -0.79
N VAL A 387 -14.77 -8.24 -1.69
CA VAL A 387 -14.98 -8.50 -3.12
C VAL A 387 -15.14 -10.00 -3.41
N MET A 388 -14.69 -10.88 -2.51
CA MET A 388 -14.65 -12.33 -2.73
C MET A 388 -16.03 -12.93 -3.06
N SER A 389 -17.09 -12.54 -2.34
CA SER A 389 -18.46 -12.97 -2.62
C SER A 389 -19.08 -12.35 -3.88
N ASN A 390 -18.53 -11.23 -4.37
CA ASN A 390 -18.93 -10.68 -5.66
C ASN A 390 -18.40 -11.56 -6.81
N TRP A 391 -17.18 -12.08 -6.76
CA TRP A 391 -16.65 -12.97 -7.81
C TRP A 391 -17.53 -14.19 -8.05
N GLU A 392 -17.94 -14.88 -7.00
CA GLU A 392 -18.88 -16.01 -7.06
C GLU A 392 -20.23 -15.60 -7.66
N ARG A 393 -20.79 -14.46 -7.22
CA ARG A 393 -22.07 -13.92 -7.71
C ARG A 393 -22.02 -13.54 -9.19
N GLN A 394 -20.92 -12.95 -9.65
CA GLN A 394 -20.72 -12.58 -11.05
C GLN A 394 -20.62 -13.83 -11.94
N MET A 395 -19.98 -14.91 -11.47
CA MET A 395 -20.00 -16.19 -12.19
C MET A 395 -21.43 -16.75 -12.30
N HIS A 396 -22.18 -16.83 -11.20
CA HIS A 396 -23.58 -17.26 -11.23
C HIS A 396 -24.51 -16.36 -12.08
N ARG A 397 -24.21 -15.05 -12.20
CA ARG A 397 -24.99 -14.10 -13.02
C ARG A 397 -24.71 -14.24 -14.52
N HIS A 398 -23.46 -14.54 -14.91
CA HIS A 398 -22.99 -14.40 -16.29
C HIS A 398 -22.63 -15.71 -17.00
N VAL A 399 -22.47 -16.83 -16.30
CA VAL A 399 -22.19 -18.16 -16.89
C VAL A 399 -23.49 -18.96 -17.06
N LEU A 400 -23.57 -19.82 -18.07
CA LEU A 400 -24.69 -20.76 -18.23
C LEU A 400 -24.59 -21.90 -17.18
N PRO A 401 -25.68 -22.38 -16.57
CA PRO A 401 -25.62 -23.39 -15.50
C PRO A 401 -24.91 -24.70 -15.90
N GLU A 402 -25.10 -25.13 -17.15
CA GLU A 402 -24.42 -26.26 -17.80
C GLU A 402 -22.90 -26.13 -17.91
N HIS A 403 -22.38 -24.89 -17.88
CA HIS A 403 -20.97 -24.55 -18.01
C HIS A 403 -20.40 -23.88 -16.74
N MET A 404 -21.15 -23.92 -15.63
CA MET A 404 -20.78 -23.25 -14.38
C MET A 404 -19.56 -23.93 -13.73
N PRO A 405 -18.44 -23.23 -13.49
CA PRO A 405 -17.28 -23.82 -12.83
C PRO A 405 -17.55 -24.10 -11.35
N LYS A 406 -16.91 -25.15 -10.80
CA LYS A 406 -16.89 -25.35 -9.34
C LYS A 406 -16.03 -24.26 -8.68
N VAL A 407 -16.68 -23.32 -8.00
CA VAL A 407 -16.04 -22.24 -7.22
C VAL A 407 -15.91 -22.63 -5.75
N LEU A 408 -14.83 -22.23 -5.08
CA LEU A 408 -14.66 -22.25 -3.63
C LEU A 408 -14.24 -20.89 -3.09
N ILE A 409 -14.93 -20.40 -2.06
CA ILE A 409 -14.48 -19.29 -1.23
C ILE A 409 -13.58 -19.84 -0.11
N TYR A 410 -12.26 -19.66 -0.24
CA TYR A 410 -11.26 -20.14 0.70
C TYR A 410 -10.89 -19.06 1.72
N HIS A 411 -11.65 -18.99 2.82
CA HIS A 411 -11.44 -18.00 3.89
C HIS A 411 -11.97 -18.52 5.24
N GLY A 412 -11.68 -17.80 6.33
CA GLY A 412 -12.13 -18.16 7.68
C GLY A 412 -11.44 -19.39 8.26
N ALA A 413 -12.08 -20.04 9.24
CA ALA A 413 -11.55 -21.21 9.96
C ALA A 413 -11.94 -22.57 9.37
N ASN A 414 -13.16 -22.71 8.83
CA ASN A 414 -13.70 -23.96 8.27
C ASN A 414 -13.23 -24.20 6.83
N ARG A 415 -11.92 -24.18 6.60
CA ARG A 415 -11.33 -24.37 5.26
C ARG A 415 -11.19 -25.86 4.91
N PRO A 416 -11.60 -26.32 3.71
CA PRO A 416 -11.44 -27.71 3.31
C PRO A 416 -9.98 -28.08 3.08
N LYS A 417 -9.61 -29.34 3.37
CA LYS A 417 -8.21 -29.83 3.32
C LYS A 417 -7.76 -30.35 1.94
N SER A 418 -8.69 -30.66 1.03
CA SER A 418 -8.43 -30.92 -0.38
C SER A 418 -9.06 -29.80 -1.19
N LEU A 419 -8.36 -29.39 -2.24
CA LEU A 419 -8.72 -28.27 -3.12
C LEU A 419 -8.84 -28.72 -4.58
N ASP A 420 -8.52 -29.99 -4.86
CA ASP A 420 -8.38 -30.58 -6.19
C ASP A 420 -9.71 -30.68 -6.95
N ASP A 421 -10.81 -30.80 -6.20
CA ASP A 421 -12.19 -30.86 -6.71
C ASP A 421 -12.68 -29.54 -7.33
N TYR A 422 -12.02 -28.41 -7.07
CA TYR A 422 -12.47 -27.06 -7.44
C TYR A 422 -11.70 -26.50 -8.64
N GLN A 423 -12.39 -25.76 -9.50
CA GLN A 423 -11.82 -25.18 -10.73
C GLN A 423 -11.43 -23.71 -10.55
N VAL A 424 -12.16 -23.00 -9.68
CA VAL A 424 -11.88 -21.63 -9.25
C VAL A 424 -11.79 -21.61 -7.73
N LEU A 425 -10.73 -21.01 -7.19
CA LEU A 425 -10.57 -20.77 -5.76
C LEU A 425 -10.39 -19.27 -5.52
N VAL A 426 -11.20 -18.69 -4.64
CA VAL A 426 -11.18 -17.26 -4.30
C VAL A 426 -10.68 -17.11 -2.86
N THR A 427 -9.63 -16.31 -2.63
CA THR A 427 -8.96 -16.14 -1.33
C THR A 427 -8.67 -14.67 -1.02
N SER A 428 -8.43 -14.33 0.26
CA SER A 428 -7.91 -13.01 0.65
C SER A 428 -6.38 -12.94 0.57
N TYR A 429 -5.81 -11.73 0.53
CA TYR A 429 -4.37 -11.50 0.54
C TYR A 429 -3.69 -11.99 1.83
N GLY A 430 -4.29 -11.78 3.01
CA GLY A 430 -3.79 -12.32 4.28
C GLY A 430 -4.01 -13.83 4.43
N THR A 431 -5.08 -14.38 3.84
CA THR A 431 -5.28 -15.84 3.76
C THR A 431 -4.20 -16.49 2.88
N MET A 432 -3.88 -15.89 1.73
CA MET A 432 -2.74 -16.28 0.88
C MET A 432 -1.39 -16.17 1.62
N THR A 433 -1.21 -15.13 2.42
CA THR A 433 0.03 -14.89 3.18
C THR A 433 0.22 -15.87 4.34
N SER A 434 -0.88 -16.31 4.97
CA SER A 434 -0.86 -17.19 6.15
C SER A 434 -0.99 -18.69 5.84
N ASP A 435 -1.43 -19.07 4.63
CA ASP A 435 -1.68 -20.47 4.28
C ASP A 435 -0.70 -21.02 3.22
N ALA A 436 0.38 -21.60 3.71
CA ALA A 436 1.41 -22.25 2.90
C ALA A 436 0.94 -23.51 2.13
N ALA A 437 -0.34 -23.93 2.22
CA ALA A 437 -0.89 -24.95 1.33
C ALA A 437 -1.06 -24.41 -0.11
N LEU A 438 -1.43 -23.14 -0.27
CA LEU A 438 -1.71 -22.53 -1.58
C LEU A 438 -0.47 -22.44 -2.48
N ALA A 439 0.72 -22.35 -1.88
CA ALA A 439 2.01 -22.36 -2.57
C ALA A 439 2.49 -23.76 -3.02
N LYS A 440 1.80 -24.83 -2.65
CA LYS A 440 2.11 -26.21 -3.08
C LYS A 440 1.34 -26.63 -4.32
N ILE A 441 0.33 -25.85 -4.72
CA ILE A 441 -0.50 -26.09 -5.91
C ILE A 441 0.15 -25.37 -7.09
N ASN A 442 0.27 -26.07 -8.22
CA ASN A 442 0.71 -25.49 -9.48
C ASN A 442 -0.50 -24.98 -10.26
N TRP A 443 -0.75 -23.67 -10.18
CA TRP A 443 -1.97 -23.05 -10.71
C TRP A 443 -1.91 -22.91 -12.23
N ARG A 444 -3.03 -23.16 -12.93
CA ARG A 444 -3.14 -22.79 -14.35
C ARG A 444 -3.11 -21.27 -14.49
N ARG A 445 -3.76 -20.55 -13.57
CA ARG A 445 -3.79 -19.08 -13.49
C ARG A 445 -3.82 -18.57 -12.05
N ILE A 446 -3.18 -17.43 -11.83
CA ILE A 446 -3.41 -16.57 -10.66
C ILE A 446 -3.91 -15.21 -11.15
N VAL A 447 -4.97 -14.70 -10.52
CA VAL A 447 -5.53 -13.37 -10.74
C VAL A 447 -5.47 -12.58 -9.44
N LEU A 448 -4.79 -11.44 -9.44
CA LEU A 448 -4.80 -10.48 -8.33
C LEU A 448 -5.82 -9.37 -8.65
N ASP A 449 -6.91 -9.32 -7.89
CA ASP A 449 -7.92 -8.26 -7.99
C ASP A 449 -7.56 -7.10 -7.03
N GLU A 450 -7.78 -5.87 -7.50
CA GLU A 450 -7.24 -4.64 -6.90
C GLU A 450 -5.73 -4.74 -6.55
N GLY A 451 -4.93 -5.31 -7.46
CA GLY A 451 -3.52 -5.70 -7.25
C GLY A 451 -2.53 -4.58 -6.89
N HIS A 452 -2.98 -3.32 -6.76
CA HIS A 452 -2.20 -2.26 -6.12
C HIS A 452 -1.90 -2.57 -4.64
N THR A 453 -2.61 -3.50 -4.00
CA THR A 453 -2.28 -4.04 -2.66
C THR A 453 -0.82 -4.50 -2.56
N ILE A 454 -0.28 -5.18 -3.59
CA ILE A 454 1.08 -5.73 -3.55
C ILE A 454 2.18 -4.77 -4.05
N ARG A 455 1.88 -3.46 -4.24
CA ARG A 455 2.82 -2.46 -4.78
C ARG A 455 4.20 -2.39 -4.09
N ASN A 456 4.28 -2.76 -2.81
CA ASN A 456 5.53 -2.82 -2.05
C ASN A 456 6.03 -4.26 -1.95
N ALA A 457 7.06 -4.59 -2.75
CA ALA A 457 7.68 -5.92 -2.82
C ALA A 457 8.19 -6.46 -1.47
N LYS A 458 8.50 -5.58 -0.50
CA LYS A 458 8.93 -5.98 0.86
C LYS A 458 7.78 -6.43 1.78
N THR A 459 6.54 -6.39 1.33
CA THR A 459 5.40 -6.84 2.15
C THR A 459 5.28 -8.36 2.09
N LYS A 460 4.89 -8.97 3.22
CA LYS A 460 4.63 -10.43 3.29
C LYS A 460 3.61 -10.89 2.24
N ALA A 461 2.64 -10.03 1.89
CA ALA A 461 1.65 -10.28 0.86
C ALA A 461 2.22 -10.28 -0.57
N ALA A 462 3.10 -9.32 -0.90
CA ALA A 462 3.81 -9.32 -2.18
C ALA A 462 4.76 -10.53 -2.28
N GLU A 463 5.57 -10.78 -1.25
CA GLU A 463 6.43 -11.96 -1.15
C GLU A 463 5.63 -13.27 -1.33
N ALA A 464 4.47 -13.40 -0.68
CA ALA A 464 3.62 -14.58 -0.81
C ALA A 464 3.08 -14.74 -2.24
N ALA A 465 2.59 -13.66 -2.86
CA ALA A 465 2.10 -13.67 -4.24
C ALA A 465 3.18 -14.09 -5.25
N CYS A 466 4.40 -13.58 -5.12
CA CYS A 466 5.54 -13.93 -5.97
C CYS A 466 5.97 -15.40 -5.81
N LYS A 467 5.84 -15.97 -4.60
CA LYS A 467 6.20 -17.36 -4.26
C LYS A 467 5.17 -18.42 -4.70
N LEU A 468 3.95 -18.04 -5.09
CA LEU A 468 3.00 -18.97 -5.70
C LEU A 468 3.48 -19.39 -7.09
N GLU A 469 3.29 -20.66 -7.47
CA GLU A 469 3.63 -21.17 -8.80
C GLU A 469 2.42 -21.21 -9.75
N ALA A 470 2.61 -20.70 -10.98
CA ALA A 470 1.53 -20.63 -11.96
C ALA A 470 2.02 -20.54 -13.41
N GLN A 471 1.20 -21.06 -14.34
CA GLN A 471 1.45 -20.97 -15.77
C GLN A 471 1.21 -19.55 -16.32
N SER A 472 0.05 -18.94 -16.01
CA SER A 472 -0.30 -17.56 -16.41
C SER A 472 -0.66 -16.69 -15.21
N ARG A 473 -0.37 -15.39 -15.26
CA ARG A 473 -0.54 -14.45 -14.13
C ARG A 473 -1.19 -13.15 -14.58
N TRP A 474 -2.17 -12.70 -13.80
CA TRP A 474 -3.02 -11.55 -14.13
C TRP A 474 -3.09 -10.57 -12.97
N VAL A 475 -2.91 -9.28 -13.27
CA VAL A 475 -3.10 -8.18 -12.31
C VAL A 475 -4.25 -7.29 -12.79
N LEU A 476 -5.25 -7.09 -11.94
CA LEU A 476 -6.36 -6.15 -12.18
C LEU A 476 -6.17 -4.95 -11.25
N SER A 477 -6.06 -3.74 -11.77
CA SER A 477 -6.06 -2.51 -10.97
C SER A 477 -6.52 -1.33 -11.80
N GLY A 478 -7.43 -0.48 -11.28
CA GLY A 478 -7.78 0.78 -11.95
C GLY A 478 -6.60 1.76 -12.02
N THR A 479 -5.62 1.61 -11.13
CA THR A 479 -4.42 2.44 -10.99
C THR A 479 -3.18 1.53 -10.84
N PRO A 480 -2.55 1.10 -11.96
CA PRO A 480 -1.36 0.23 -11.91
C PRO A 480 -0.08 0.97 -11.44
N ILE A 481 -0.14 2.30 -11.42
CA ILE A 481 0.86 3.20 -10.82
C ILE A 481 0.05 4.11 -9.88
N VAL A 482 0.48 4.26 -8.62
CA VAL A 482 -0.24 5.08 -7.63
C VAL A 482 0.65 6.21 -7.13
N ASN A 483 1.85 5.88 -6.63
CA ASN A 483 2.76 6.82 -5.97
C ASN A 483 4.16 6.82 -6.60
N SER A 484 4.62 5.70 -7.18
CA SER A 484 6.02 5.53 -7.59
C SER A 484 6.18 4.58 -8.77
N ILE A 485 7.23 4.80 -9.58
CA ILE A 485 7.67 3.83 -10.61
C ILE A 485 8.05 2.48 -9.96
N LYS A 486 8.45 2.49 -8.68
CA LYS A 486 8.70 1.27 -7.88
C LYS A 486 7.45 0.41 -7.68
N ASP A 487 6.24 1.00 -7.73
CA ASP A 487 4.98 0.24 -7.65
C ASP A 487 4.90 -0.81 -8.77
N ILE A 488 5.44 -0.48 -9.95
CA ILE A 488 5.48 -1.34 -11.14
C ILE A 488 6.42 -2.54 -10.93
N HIS A 489 7.57 -2.35 -10.28
CA HIS A 489 8.54 -3.43 -10.07
C HIS A 489 7.90 -4.65 -9.39
N SER A 490 7.14 -4.42 -8.32
CA SER A 490 6.46 -5.50 -7.58
C SER A 490 5.46 -6.27 -8.46
N LEU A 491 4.80 -5.58 -9.40
CA LEU A 491 3.91 -6.22 -10.37
C LEU A 491 4.67 -7.02 -11.43
N LEU A 492 5.85 -6.56 -11.88
CA LEU A 492 6.70 -7.27 -12.83
C LEU A 492 7.37 -8.51 -12.22
N GLU A 493 7.78 -8.40 -10.95
CA GLU A 493 8.28 -9.50 -10.13
C GLU A 493 7.19 -10.57 -9.97
N PHE A 494 5.96 -10.17 -9.58
CA PHE A 494 4.81 -11.09 -9.50
C PHE A 494 4.47 -11.74 -10.85
N LEU A 495 4.57 -11.00 -11.96
CA LEU A 495 4.32 -11.53 -13.31
C LEU A 495 5.43 -12.46 -13.82
N HIS A 496 6.60 -12.49 -13.18
CA HIS A 496 7.82 -13.18 -13.64
C HIS A 496 8.24 -12.74 -15.06
N ILE A 497 8.46 -11.42 -15.24
CA ILE A 497 9.25 -10.92 -16.38
C ILE A 497 10.66 -11.55 -16.37
N THR A 498 11.31 -11.67 -17.52
CA THR A 498 12.65 -12.24 -17.61
C THR A 498 13.64 -11.32 -18.32
N GLY A 499 14.89 -11.34 -17.85
CA GLY A 499 16.02 -10.63 -18.45
C GLY A 499 16.79 -9.72 -17.49
N GLY A 500 16.50 -9.81 -16.19
CA GLY A 500 17.11 -9.04 -15.09
C GLY A 500 16.20 -7.94 -14.52
N ILE A 501 15.14 -7.54 -15.22
CA ILE A 501 14.27 -6.42 -14.83
C ILE A 501 13.33 -6.81 -13.67
N GLU A 502 13.21 -8.11 -13.40
CA GLU A 502 12.66 -8.73 -12.20
C GLU A 502 13.50 -8.51 -10.92
N GLN A 503 14.68 -7.90 -11.01
CA GLN A 503 15.55 -7.61 -9.86
C GLN A 503 15.61 -6.10 -9.59
N SER A 504 15.44 -5.73 -8.32
CA SER A 504 15.28 -4.32 -7.94
C SER A 504 16.52 -3.48 -8.27
N GLU A 505 17.71 -4.04 -8.13
CA GLU A 505 18.98 -3.41 -8.50
C GLU A 505 18.97 -3.01 -9.98
N ILE A 506 18.75 -3.97 -10.87
CA ILE A 506 18.77 -3.77 -12.34
C ILE A 506 17.61 -2.89 -12.79
N PHE A 507 16.41 -3.06 -12.24
CA PHE A 507 15.28 -2.16 -12.49
C PHE A 507 15.61 -0.72 -12.10
N ASN A 508 16.32 -0.51 -10.99
CA ASN A 508 16.78 0.82 -10.62
C ASN A 508 17.85 1.35 -11.58
N THR A 509 18.82 0.54 -12.04
CA THR A 509 19.83 0.93 -13.03
C THR A 509 19.22 1.30 -14.39
N VAL A 510 18.26 0.51 -14.87
CA VAL A 510 17.77 0.53 -16.26
C VAL A 510 16.51 1.41 -16.43
N ILE A 511 15.67 1.51 -15.39
CA ILE A 511 14.37 2.20 -15.44
C ILE A 511 14.32 3.34 -14.42
N SER A 512 14.41 3.07 -13.11
CA SER A 512 14.15 4.12 -12.09
C SER A 512 15.12 5.30 -12.16
N ARG A 513 16.44 5.06 -12.23
CA ARG A 513 17.46 6.11 -12.23
C ARG A 513 17.46 6.90 -13.56
N PRO A 514 17.44 6.28 -14.75
CA PRO A 514 17.29 6.99 -16.01
C PRO A 514 16.03 7.87 -16.07
N LEU A 515 14.88 7.39 -15.58
CA LEU A 515 13.65 8.19 -15.47
C LEU A 515 13.77 9.36 -14.50
N ALA A 516 14.37 9.15 -13.32
CA ALA A 516 14.61 10.19 -12.33
C ALA A 516 15.62 11.26 -12.79
N SER A 517 16.43 10.96 -13.81
CA SER A 517 17.34 11.90 -14.50
C SER A 517 16.81 12.38 -15.86
N GLY A 518 15.52 12.17 -16.19
CA GLY A 518 14.91 12.65 -17.43
C GLY A 518 15.48 12.05 -18.72
N GLN A 519 16.10 10.86 -18.67
CA GLN A 519 16.74 10.23 -19.82
C GLN A 519 15.71 9.48 -20.69
N ALA A 520 15.60 9.88 -21.96
CA ALA A 520 14.68 9.29 -22.93
C ALA A 520 14.78 7.76 -23.09
N ARG A 521 15.95 7.14 -22.79
CA ARG A 521 16.07 5.67 -22.79
C ARG A 521 15.20 5.01 -21.71
N GLY A 522 15.14 5.58 -20.50
CA GLY A 522 14.29 5.07 -19.42
C GLY A 522 12.81 5.21 -19.75
N GLU A 523 12.45 6.33 -20.38
CA GLU A 523 11.08 6.58 -20.84
C GLU A 523 10.65 5.60 -21.93
N ALA A 524 11.44 5.46 -23.00
CA ALA A 524 11.14 4.54 -24.09
C ALA A 524 11.09 3.06 -23.65
N LEU A 525 11.94 2.66 -22.69
CA LEU A 525 11.88 1.31 -22.10
C LEU A 525 10.59 1.12 -21.28
N LEU A 526 10.20 2.09 -20.45
CA LEU A 526 8.94 2.01 -19.69
C LEU A 526 7.71 2.04 -20.60
N GLN A 527 7.70 2.86 -21.65
CA GLN A 527 6.65 2.89 -22.68
C GLN A 527 6.53 1.54 -23.38
N SER A 528 7.63 0.96 -23.87
CA SER A 528 7.63 -0.36 -24.52
C SER A 528 7.13 -1.47 -23.60
N LEU A 529 7.56 -1.46 -22.33
CA LEU A 529 7.15 -2.43 -21.31
C LEU A 529 5.65 -2.30 -20.98
N MET A 530 5.14 -1.07 -20.82
CA MET A 530 3.73 -0.81 -20.55
C MET A 530 2.83 -1.12 -21.75
N PHE A 531 3.25 -0.75 -22.97
CA PHE A 531 2.54 -1.06 -24.22
C PHE A 531 2.36 -2.58 -24.41
N ASP A 532 3.39 -3.38 -24.11
CA ASP A 532 3.33 -4.83 -24.27
C ASP A 532 2.58 -5.53 -23.12
N LEU A 533 2.72 -5.08 -21.87
CA LEU A 533 2.15 -5.80 -20.71
C LEU A 533 0.82 -5.28 -20.18
N CYS A 534 0.37 -4.08 -20.56
CA CYS A 534 -0.76 -3.41 -19.91
C CYS A 534 -1.85 -2.97 -20.90
N LEU A 535 -3.04 -3.56 -20.77
CA LEU A 535 -4.24 -3.09 -21.47
C LEU A 535 -5.00 -2.10 -20.59
N ARG A 536 -4.99 -0.82 -20.97
CA ARG A 536 -5.74 0.25 -20.30
C ARG A 536 -6.69 0.95 -21.27
N ARG A 537 -7.99 0.78 -21.06
CA ARG A 537 -9.05 1.56 -21.72
C ARG A 537 -9.83 2.39 -20.72
N LYS A 538 -10.53 3.40 -21.21
CA LYS A 538 -11.22 4.40 -20.40
C LYS A 538 -12.68 4.59 -20.79
N LYS A 539 -13.45 5.22 -19.91
CA LYS A 539 -14.86 5.59 -20.18
C LYS A 539 -15.01 6.70 -21.24
N ASP A 540 -13.99 7.53 -21.45
CA ASP A 540 -14.02 8.70 -22.36
C ASP A 540 -13.64 8.36 -23.82
N MET A 541 -13.15 7.15 -24.10
CA MET A 541 -12.72 6.73 -25.43
C MET A 541 -13.90 6.52 -26.38
N ALA A 542 -13.84 7.09 -27.59
CA ALA A 542 -14.96 7.11 -28.54
C ALA A 542 -15.35 5.70 -29.02
N PHE A 543 -14.38 4.79 -29.17
CA PHE A 543 -14.63 3.41 -29.63
C PHE A 543 -15.24 2.50 -28.56
N VAL A 544 -15.33 2.95 -27.30
CA VAL A 544 -15.86 2.15 -26.19
C VAL A 544 -17.41 2.11 -26.20
N ASP A 545 -18.08 3.03 -26.91
CA ASP A 545 -19.56 3.25 -27.02
C ASP A 545 -20.34 2.79 -25.77
N LEU A 546 -19.83 3.19 -24.61
CA LEU A 546 -20.60 3.18 -23.40
C LEU A 546 -21.54 4.37 -23.48
N ARG A 547 -22.80 4.10 -23.83
CA ARG A 547 -23.94 5.03 -23.73
C ARG A 547 -24.30 5.34 -22.27
N LEU A 548 -23.28 5.60 -21.48
CA LEU A 548 -23.40 6.14 -20.13
C LEU A 548 -24.04 7.52 -20.24
N PRO A 549 -25.11 7.77 -19.48
CA PRO A 549 -25.66 9.11 -19.34
C PRO A 549 -24.61 10.12 -18.89
N PRO A 550 -24.76 11.43 -19.20
CA PRO A 550 -23.84 12.44 -18.72
C PRO A 550 -23.80 12.45 -17.18
N LYS A 551 -22.64 12.79 -16.62
CA LYS A 551 -22.47 13.04 -15.19
C LYS A 551 -22.12 14.50 -14.91
N THR A 552 -22.57 15.01 -13.78
CA THR A 552 -22.33 16.39 -13.30
C THR A 552 -21.81 16.35 -11.87
N GLU A 553 -20.67 16.99 -11.61
CA GLU A 553 -20.07 17.10 -10.27
C GLU A 553 -20.15 18.56 -9.78
N TYR A 554 -20.83 18.77 -8.65
CA TYR A 554 -21.08 20.06 -8.03
C TYR A 554 -20.39 20.13 -6.66
N ILE A 555 -19.57 21.16 -6.46
CA ILE A 555 -19.03 21.51 -5.14
C ILE A 555 -20.04 22.42 -4.44
N HIS A 556 -20.65 21.93 -3.35
CA HIS A 556 -21.54 22.71 -2.51
C HIS A 556 -20.76 23.21 -1.28
N ARG A 557 -20.33 24.48 -1.33
CA ARG A 557 -19.76 25.18 -0.18
C ARG A 557 -20.84 25.48 0.84
N ILE A 558 -20.53 25.22 2.11
CA ILE A 558 -21.42 25.37 3.25
C ILE A 558 -20.71 26.22 4.30
N THR A 559 -21.39 27.25 4.80
CA THR A 559 -20.90 28.08 5.91
C THR A 559 -21.33 27.49 7.25
N PHE A 560 -20.43 27.52 8.23
CA PHE A 560 -20.76 27.17 9.62
C PHE A 560 -21.77 28.16 10.22
N TRP A 561 -22.70 27.65 11.05
CA TRP A 561 -23.44 28.49 11.99
C TRP A 561 -22.47 29.16 12.98
N PRO A 562 -22.80 30.34 13.55
CA PRO A 562 -21.89 31.10 14.42
C PRO A 562 -21.31 30.29 15.59
N ASP A 563 -22.14 29.47 16.23
CA ASP A 563 -21.73 28.62 17.36
C ASP A 563 -20.85 27.44 16.94
N GLU A 564 -21.04 26.89 15.74
CA GLU A 564 -20.15 25.86 15.19
C GLU A 564 -18.81 26.46 14.80
N LYS A 565 -18.82 27.63 14.15
CA LYS A 565 -17.61 28.35 13.76
C LYS A 565 -16.75 28.70 14.98
N LYS A 566 -17.34 29.26 16.03
CA LYS A 566 -16.61 29.60 17.27
C LYS A 566 -15.92 28.39 17.91
N LYS A 567 -16.52 27.20 17.84
CA LYS A 567 -15.95 25.95 18.34
C LYS A 567 -14.84 25.41 17.43
N TYR A 568 -15.02 25.52 16.11
CA TYR A 568 -14.03 25.15 15.11
C TYR A 568 -12.77 26.05 15.20
N ASP A 569 -12.95 27.37 15.28
CA ASP A 569 -11.86 28.35 15.36
C ASP A 569 -11.01 28.13 16.64
N ALA A 570 -11.65 27.75 17.76
CA ALA A 570 -10.96 27.39 19.00
C ALA A 570 -10.07 26.14 18.85
N LEU A 571 -10.59 25.06 18.24
CA LEU A 571 -9.79 23.86 17.93
C LEU A 571 -8.68 24.14 16.90
N LEU A 572 -8.90 25.08 15.98
CA LEU A 572 -7.89 25.47 14.99
C LEU A 572 -6.70 26.18 15.65
N SER A 573 -6.98 27.08 16.59
CA SER A 573 -5.95 27.72 17.42
C SER A 573 -5.19 26.70 18.29
N GLU A 574 -5.89 25.73 18.88
CA GLU A 574 -5.26 24.63 19.63
C GLU A 574 -4.35 23.76 18.74
N ALA A 575 -4.77 23.48 17.50
CA ALA A 575 -3.99 22.73 16.52
C ALA A 575 -2.75 23.50 16.03
N GLN A 576 -2.86 24.82 15.86
CA GLN A 576 -1.74 25.69 15.51
C GLN A 576 -0.69 25.73 16.65
N GLY A 577 -1.12 25.92 17.91
CA GLY A 577 -0.20 25.91 19.06
C GLY A 577 0.52 24.56 19.23
N ALA A 578 -0.18 23.44 19.06
CA ALA A 578 0.44 22.10 19.12
C ALA A 578 1.47 21.87 17.97
N LEU A 579 1.22 22.44 16.79
CA LEU A 579 2.13 22.40 15.66
C LEU A 579 3.38 23.27 15.90
N GLU A 580 3.22 24.45 16.48
CA GLU A 580 4.33 25.34 16.87
C GLU A 580 5.21 24.71 17.97
N GLU A 581 4.60 24.12 18.99
CA GLU A 581 5.32 23.39 20.05
C GLU A 581 6.13 22.21 19.49
N PHE A 582 5.56 21.46 18.53
CA PHE A 582 6.26 20.40 17.81
C PHE A 582 7.43 20.95 16.98
N GLN A 583 7.23 22.05 16.26
CA GLN A 583 8.27 22.70 15.45
C GLN A 583 9.41 23.26 16.30
N ALA A 584 9.13 23.77 17.51
CA ALA A 584 10.14 24.21 18.46
C ALA A 584 10.99 23.02 18.93
N ARG A 585 10.37 21.99 19.53
CA ARG A 585 11.09 20.80 20.04
C ARG A 585 11.86 20.04 18.96
N SER A 586 11.38 20.06 17.71
CA SER A 586 12.08 19.44 16.57
C SER A 586 13.34 20.21 16.13
N LYS A 587 13.54 21.47 16.53
CA LYS A 587 14.81 22.21 16.32
C LYS A 587 15.85 21.80 17.36
N ASP A 588 15.42 21.53 18.59
CA ASP A 588 16.27 21.12 19.72
C ASP A 588 16.68 19.62 19.67
N GLY A 589 16.39 18.93 18.55
CA GLY A 589 16.76 17.53 18.33
C GLY A 589 15.90 16.49 19.09
N GLN A 590 14.87 16.91 19.83
CA GLN A 590 13.99 15.99 20.55
C GLN A 590 12.89 15.42 19.64
N LYS A 591 12.61 14.11 19.75
CA LYS A 591 11.46 13.46 19.09
C LYS A 591 10.14 13.92 19.76
N GLY A 592 9.55 15.02 19.31
CA GLY A 592 8.22 15.47 19.74
C GLY A 592 7.10 14.49 19.34
N ARG A 593 6.03 14.42 20.14
CA ARG A 593 4.85 13.55 19.89
C ARG A 593 3.98 14.07 18.71
N PHE A 594 4.43 13.87 17.47
CA PHE A 594 3.72 14.29 16.25
C PHE A 594 2.23 13.87 16.18
N GLN A 595 1.87 12.75 16.84
CA GLN A 595 0.52 12.25 17.01
C GLN A 595 -0.48 13.29 17.56
N SER A 596 -0.03 14.23 18.41
CA SER A 596 -0.90 15.26 19.02
C SER A 596 -1.42 16.30 18.02
N VAL A 597 -0.72 16.50 16.90
CA VAL A 597 -1.12 17.39 15.80
C VAL A 597 -2.11 16.68 14.88
N LEU A 598 -1.87 15.40 14.60
CA LEU A 598 -2.74 14.55 13.78
C LEU A 598 -4.11 14.34 14.43
N GLU A 599 -4.14 14.15 15.75
CA GLU A 599 -5.38 14.05 16.52
C GLU A 599 -6.23 15.33 16.43
N ARG A 600 -5.59 16.51 16.53
CA ARG A 600 -6.28 17.80 16.40
C ARG A 600 -6.77 18.04 14.97
N LEU A 601 -6.00 17.64 13.96
CA LEU A 601 -6.42 17.65 12.56
C LEU A 601 -7.60 16.68 12.29
N LEU A 602 -7.65 15.55 12.97
CA LEU A 602 -8.78 14.61 12.96
C LEU A 602 -10.03 15.26 13.58
N ARG A 603 -9.92 15.84 14.78
CA ARG A 603 -11.01 16.58 15.45
C ARG A 603 -11.56 17.72 14.58
N LEU A 604 -10.69 18.47 13.90
CA LEU A 604 -11.09 19.53 12.95
C LEU A 604 -11.88 19.00 11.74
N ARG A 605 -11.60 17.77 11.26
CA ARG A 605 -12.38 17.12 10.19
C ARG A 605 -13.69 16.50 10.70
N GLN A 606 -13.77 16.15 11.99
CA GLN A 606 -15.00 15.71 12.63
C GLN A 606 -15.96 16.88 12.89
N THR A 607 -15.48 18.02 13.36
CA THR A 607 -16.32 19.23 13.57
C THR A 607 -16.88 19.83 12.29
N CYS A 608 -16.22 19.66 11.14
CA CYS A 608 -16.77 19.99 9.83
C CYS A 608 -18.01 19.15 9.43
N ASN A 609 -18.32 18.10 10.20
CA ASN A 609 -19.47 17.22 9.97
C ASN A 609 -20.54 17.38 11.06
N HIS A 610 -20.16 17.15 12.32
CA HIS A 610 -21.03 17.40 13.48
C HIS A 610 -20.21 17.56 14.77
N TRP A 611 -20.55 18.54 15.60
CA TRP A 611 -19.80 18.82 16.84
C TRP A 611 -19.75 17.64 17.83
N THR A 612 -20.81 16.81 17.88
CA THR A 612 -20.89 15.69 18.84
C THR A 612 -19.89 14.57 18.57
N LEU A 613 -19.35 14.49 17.35
CA LEU A 613 -18.24 13.58 17.00
C LEU A 613 -16.95 13.90 17.79
N CYS A 614 -16.88 15.08 18.41
CA CYS A 614 -15.77 15.54 19.25
C CYS A 614 -16.12 15.64 20.75
N LYS A 615 -17.34 15.33 21.19
CA LYS A 615 -17.71 15.32 22.62
C LYS A 615 -17.12 14.09 23.31
N GLU A 616 -16.31 14.30 24.36
CA GLU A 616 -15.98 13.41 25.51
C GLU A 616 -15.37 12.02 25.22
N ARG A 617 -15.90 11.22 24.28
CA ARG A 617 -15.59 9.80 23.99
C ARG A 617 -14.11 9.48 23.68
N ILE A 618 -13.26 10.49 23.48
CA ILE A 618 -11.82 10.32 23.23
C ILE A 618 -10.97 10.95 24.35
N ALA A 619 -11.38 12.10 24.90
CA ALA A 619 -10.58 12.85 25.86
C ALA A 619 -10.49 12.13 27.22
N ASP A 620 -11.64 11.75 27.80
CA ASP A 620 -11.68 10.99 29.06
C ASP A 620 -11.06 9.59 28.89
N LEU A 621 -11.23 9.03 27.70
CA LEU A 621 -10.71 7.71 27.36
C LEU A 621 -9.17 7.72 27.27
N LEU A 622 -8.56 8.70 26.59
CA LEU A 622 -7.11 8.85 26.55
C LEU A 622 -6.54 9.21 27.93
N ALA A 623 -7.17 10.13 28.67
CA ALA A 623 -6.73 10.51 30.01
C ALA A 623 -6.69 9.32 30.99
N LEU A 624 -7.68 8.42 30.94
CA LEU A 624 -7.70 7.19 31.74
C LEU A 624 -6.79 6.08 31.18
N LEU A 625 -6.28 6.21 29.95
CA LEU A 625 -5.40 5.24 29.30
C LEU A 625 -3.92 5.68 29.26
N GLU A 626 -3.53 6.92 29.58
CA GLU A 626 -2.11 7.27 29.71
C GLU A 626 -1.47 6.72 31.01
N ASP A 627 -2.25 6.54 32.09
CA ASP A 627 -1.71 6.24 33.44
C ASP A 627 -1.30 4.78 33.73
N GLN A 628 -1.74 3.78 32.95
CA GLN A 628 -1.49 2.35 33.27
C GLN A 628 -1.33 1.46 32.03
N ASP A 629 -0.19 0.78 31.85
CA ASP A 629 0.07 -0.14 30.71
C ASP A 629 -0.89 -1.32 30.62
N VAL A 630 -1.34 -1.85 31.77
CA VAL A 630 -2.26 -2.98 31.88
C VAL A 630 -3.43 -2.58 32.76
N VAL A 631 -4.61 -2.45 32.15
CA VAL A 631 -5.82 -1.96 32.79
C VAL A 631 -6.50 -3.10 33.56
N PRO A 632 -6.81 -2.96 34.86
CA PRO A 632 -7.56 -3.97 35.59
C PRO A 632 -9.01 -4.03 35.08
N LEU A 633 -9.52 -5.25 34.83
CA LEU A 633 -10.84 -5.49 34.24
C LEU A 633 -12.00 -5.32 35.26
N THR A 634 -12.15 -4.10 35.77
CA THR A 634 -13.39 -3.64 36.43
C THR A 634 -14.46 -3.35 35.37
N ASP A 635 -15.73 -3.31 35.74
CA ASP A 635 -16.80 -3.17 34.75
C ASP A 635 -16.83 -1.79 34.07
N LYS A 636 -16.44 -0.72 34.79
CA LYS A 636 -16.18 0.59 34.17
C LYS A 636 -15.03 0.54 33.16
N ASN A 637 -13.95 -0.17 33.49
CA ASN A 637 -12.80 -0.30 32.60
C ASN A 637 -13.08 -1.22 31.39
N ARG A 638 -13.99 -2.19 31.52
CA ARG A 638 -14.50 -2.99 30.39
C ARG A 638 -15.23 -2.10 29.39
N ALA A 639 -16.20 -1.30 29.84
CA ALA A 639 -16.93 -0.37 28.98
C ALA A 639 -15.99 0.61 28.26
N LEU A 640 -15.03 1.20 28.98
CA LEU A 640 -14.00 2.07 28.39
C LEU A 640 -13.17 1.35 27.32
N LEU A 641 -12.66 0.14 27.60
CA LEU A 641 -11.93 -0.64 26.59
C LEU A 641 -12.80 -1.00 25.38
N GLN A 642 -14.09 -1.28 25.57
CA GLN A 642 -15.03 -1.56 24.48
C GLN A 642 -15.34 -0.31 23.63
N GLN A 643 -15.36 0.88 24.24
CA GLN A 643 -15.44 2.16 23.51
C GLN A 643 -14.13 2.48 22.77
N ALA A 644 -12.96 2.17 23.35
CA ALA A 644 -11.67 2.28 22.67
C ALA A 644 -11.56 1.31 21.48
N LEU A 645 -12.06 0.08 21.64
CA LEU A 645 -12.21 -0.90 20.56
C LEU A 645 -13.08 -0.36 19.42
N GLN A 646 -14.19 0.29 19.74
CA GLN A 646 -15.06 0.91 18.74
C GLN A 646 -14.35 2.03 17.96
N LEU A 647 -13.52 2.86 18.61
CA LEU A 647 -12.71 3.87 17.92
C LEU A 647 -11.70 3.25 16.94
N VAL A 648 -11.07 2.13 17.31
CA VAL A 648 -10.13 1.37 16.44
C VAL A 648 -10.86 0.67 15.26
N ILE A 649 -12.15 0.36 15.42
CA ILE A 649 -13.02 -0.09 14.31
C ILE A 649 -13.32 1.06 13.35
N GLU A 650 -13.62 2.25 13.89
CA GLU A 650 -13.92 3.45 13.10
C GLU A 650 -12.68 4.01 12.37
N SER A 651 -11.47 3.87 12.94
CA SER A 651 -10.20 4.22 12.28
C SER A 651 -9.77 3.25 11.16
N GLN A 652 -10.37 2.06 11.11
CA GLN A 652 -10.05 0.96 10.17
C GLN A 652 -8.59 0.49 10.24
N GLU A 653 -8.01 0.45 11.44
CA GLU A 653 -6.67 -0.09 11.66
C GLU A 653 -6.55 -1.59 11.28
N GLU A 654 -5.36 -1.98 10.80
CA GLU A 654 -5.06 -3.37 10.46
C GLU A 654 -4.67 -4.18 11.71
N CYS A 655 -5.12 -5.42 11.80
CA CYS A 655 -4.75 -6.31 12.91
C CYS A 655 -3.25 -6.67 12.83
N PRO A 656 -2.43 -6.39 13.87
CA PRO A 656 -0.98 -6.62 13.81
C PRO A 656 -0.53 -8.07 13.57
N VAL A 657 -1.43 -9.05 13.79
CA VAL A 657 -1.13 -10.48 13.61
C VAL A 657 -1.37 -10.96 12.17
N CYS A 658 -2.37 -10.42 11.46
CA CYS A 658 -2.72 -10.86 10.10
C CYS A 658 -2.51 -9.83 9.00
N MET A 659 -2.28 -8.55 9.34
CA MET A 659 -2.03 -7.46 8.38
C MET A 659 -3.20 -7.35 7.36
N GLU A 660 -4.42 -7.39 7.89
CA GLU A 660 -5.70 -7.17 7.21
C GLU A 660 -6.63 -6.37 8.15
N ASN A 661 -7.62 -5.67 7.60
CA ASN A 661 -8.72 -5.04 8.35
C ASN A 661 -9.36 -6.05 9.33
N MET A 662 -9.70 -5.58 10.54
CA MET A 662 -9.99 -6.50 11.63
C MET A 662 -11.33 -7.25 11.49
N VAL A 663 -11.27 -8.58 11.41
CA VAL A 663 -12.44 -9.46 11.38
C VAL A 663 -12.73 -9.98 12.78
N ASN A 664 -13.93 -9.67 13.29
CA ASN A 664 -14.34 -9.88 14.69
C ASN A 664 -13.26 -9.34 15.67
N PRO A 665 -13.05 -8.01 15.70
CA PRO A 665 -12.00 -7.39 16.51
C PRO A 665 -12.25 -7.56 18.01
N VAL A 666 -11.18 -7.72 18.77
CA VAL A 666 -11.18 -7.80 20.24
C VAL A 666 -10.04 -6.98 20.80
N ILE A 667 -10.29 -6.26 21.90
CA ILE A 667 -9.26 -5.54 22.65
C ILE A 667 -8.77 -6.37 23.82
N THR A 668 -7.48 -6.24 24.11
CA THR A 668 -6.84 -6.86 25.27
C THR A 668 -6.86 -5.92 26.48
N HIS A 669 -6.76 -6.46 27.70
CA HIS A 669 -6.56 -5.65 28.92
C HIS A 669 -5.29 -4.76 28.90
N CYS A 670 -4.40 -4.98 27.94
CA CYS A 670 -3.22 -4.16 27.64
C CYS A 670 -3.42 -3.34 26.35
N LYS A 671 -4.65 -2.92 26.06
CA LYS A 671 -5.10 -1.95 25.03
C LYS A 671 -4.90 -2.33 23.55
N HIS A 672 -4.06 -3.31 23.25
CA HIS A 672 -3.82 -3.77 21.88
C HIS A 672 -5.03 -4.52 21.33
N VAL A 673 -5.37 -4.28 20.06
CA VAL A 673 -6.54 -4.82 19.36
C VAL A 673 -6.13 -5.83 18.29
N PHE A 674 -6.89 -6.91 18.13
CA PHE A 674 -6.63 -7.98 17.18
C PHE A 674 -7.93 -8.62 16.66
N CYS A 675 -7.89 -9.30 15.51
CA CYS A 675 -8.94 -10.24 15.12
C CYS A 675 -9.05 -11.39 16.15
N ARG A 676 -10.25 -11.75 16.61
CA ARG A 676 -10.44 -12.82 17.62
C ARG A 676 -9.81 -14.15 17.20
N GLY A 677 -10.05 -14.57 15.95
CA GLY A 677 -9.45 -15.79 15.37
C GLY A 677 -7.93 -15.74 15.15
N CYS A 678 -7.28 -14.59 15.36
CA CYS A 678 -5.83 -14.45 15.39
C CYS A 678 -5.29 -14.50 16.83
N ILE A 679 -5.88 -13.73 17.76
CA ILE A 679 -5.39 -13.67 19.13
C ILE A 679 -5.67 -14.95 19.94
N THR A 680 -6.77 -15.67 19.69
CA THR A 680 -7.03 -16.98 20.35
C THR A 680 -5.88 -17.96 20.08
N LYS A 681 -5.42 -18.07 18.84
CA LYS A 681 -4.27 -18.92 18.46
C LYS A 681 -2.97 -18.51 19.15
N VAL A 682 -2.78 -17.20 19.37
CA VAL A 682 -1.64 -16.66 20.11
C VAL A 682 -1.74 -16.99 21.60
N VAL A 683 -2.93 -16.91 22.20
CA VAL A 683 -3.17 -17.32 23.59
C VAL A 683 -2.90 -18.81 23.76
N GLU A 684 -3.40 -19.66 22.85
CA GLU A 684 -3.14 -21.12 22.81
C GLU A 684 -1.64 -21.46 22.74
N MET A 685 -0.86 -20.72 21.94
CA MET A 685 0.56 -21.01 21.73
C MET A 685 1.51 -20.40 22.75
N GLN A 686 1.23 -19.20 23.28
CA GLN A 686 2.19 -18.45 24.12
C GLN A 686 1.59 -17.65 25.29
N ALA A 687 0.26 -17.60 25.45
CA ALA A 687 -0.43 -16.91 26.56
C ALA A 687 0.07 -15.47 26.84
N LYS A 688 0.44 -14.73 25.78
CA LYS A 688 1.01 -13.37 25.83
C LYS A 688 0.52 -12.52 24.67
N CYS A 689 0.42 -11.21 24.90
CA CYS A 689 0.14 -10.22 23.86
C CYS A 689 1.28 -10.20 22.81
N PRO A 690 1.01 -10.23 21.49
CA PRO A 690 2.02 -10.10 20.45
C PRO A 690 2.88 -8.84 20.56
N MET A 691 2.25 -7.72 20.92
CA MET A 691 2.85 -6.38 20.83
C MET A 691 3.68 -6.03 22.08
N CYS A 692 3.09 -6.16 23.28
CA CYS A 692 3.73 -5.78 24.54
C CYS A 692 4.12 -6.96 25.45
N ARG A 693 3.97 -8.20 24.98
CA ARG A 693 4.33 -9.46 25.70
C ARG A 693 3.64 -9.68 27.05
N ALA A 694 2.70 -8.82 27.44
CA ALA A 694 1.89 -8.92 28.66
C ALA A 694 1.07 -10.22 28.74
N ALA A 695 0.91 -10.78 29.94
CA ALA A 695 0.30 -12.10 30.17
C ALA A 695 -1.20 -12.12 29.83
N LEU A 696 -1.56 -12.90 28.81
CA LEU A 696 -2.87 -12.87 28.16
C LEU A 696 -3.55 -14.25 28.24
N SER A 697 -4.84 -14.23 28.58
CA SER A 697 -5.71 -15.40 28.71
C SER A 697 -7.08 -15.05 28.11
N GLU A 698 -7.88 -16.06 27.72
CA GLU A 698 -9.08 -15.79 26.91
C GLU A 698 -10.16 -14.98 27.65
N ASP A 699 -10.24 -15.12 28.98
CA ASP A 699 -11.08 -14.33 29.88
C ASP A 699 -10.74 -12.82 29.92
N LYS A 700 -9.61 -12.43 29.32
CA LYS A 700 -9.13 -11.04 29.22
C LYS A 700 -9.28 -10.43 27.81
N LEU A 701 -9.91 -11.15 26.89
CA LEU A 701 -10.30 -10.62 25.59
C LEU A 701 -11.69 -9.98 25.71
N LEU A 702 -11.80 -8.70 25.37
CA LEU A 702 -13.08 -8.02 25.30
C LEU A 702 -13.51 -7.92 23.84
N GLU A 703 -14.66 -8.53 23.53
CA GLU A 703 -15.42 -8.29 22.31
C GLU A 703 -16.07 -6.89 22.36
N PRO A 704 -16.49 -6.31 21.22
CA PRO A 704 -17.25 -5.06 21.22
C PRO A 704 -18.48 -5.18 22.12
N ALA A 705 -19.01 -4.05 22.60
CA ALA A 705 -20.29 -4.08 23.30
C ALA A 705 -21.34 -4.76 22.39
N PRO A 706 -22.10 -5.75 22.88
CA PRO A 706 -23.15 -6.37 22.07
C PRO A 706 -24.20 -5.31 21.69
N GLU A 707 -24.79 -5.42 20.50
CA GLU A 707 -25.92 -4.58 20.05
C GLU A 707 -27.17 -4.83 20.94
N THR A 708 -27.17 -4.35 22.19
CA THR A 708 -28.31 -4.39 23.11
C THR A 708 -29.30 -3.29 22.77
N SER A 709 -30.07 -3.55 21.70
CA SER A 709 -31.35 -2.90 21.38
C SER A 709 -31.42 -1.40 21.70
N ASP A 710 -30.83 -0.60 20.81
CA ASP A 710 -31.23 0.77 20.45
C ASP A 710 -31.32 1.87 21.54
N ASP A 711 -31.03 1.58 22.83
CA ASP A 711 -31.32 2.51 23.95
C ASP A 711 -30.12 2.90 24.87
N ASP A 712 -29.09 2.05 25.08
CA ASP A 712 -28.12 2.25 26.19
C ASP A 712 -26.73 2.84 25.81
N ASP A 713 -26.13 2.48 24.66
CA ASP A 713 -24.82 3.05 24.24
C ASP A 713 -24.98 4.41 23.48
N ASP A 714 -26.22 4.75 23.10
CA ASP A 714 -26.56 5.98 22.34
C ASP A 714 -26.72 7.24 23.21
N GLN A 715 -26.84 7.10 24.54
CA GLN A 715 -27.20 8.18 25.48
C GLN A 715 -26.16 9.32 25.60
N HIS A 716 -24.94 9.15 25.07
CA HIS A 716 -23.88 10.18 25.08
C HIS A 716 -23.75 11.00 23.79
N LEU A 717 -24.43 10.62 22.70
CA LEU A 717 -24.50 11.45 21.50
C LEU A 717 -25.79 12.27 21.51
N ASP A 718 -25.63 13.58 21.49
CA ASP A 718 -26.69 14.56 21.27
C ASP A 718 -27.05 14.53 19.77
N GLN A 719 -27.86 13.53 19.39
CA GLN A 719 -28.24 13.25 18.00
C GLN A 719 -29.36 14.18 17.49
N ASP A 720 -30.05 14.86 18.41
CA ASP A 720 -31.12 15.83 18.09
C ASP A 720 -30.55 17.18 17.63
N THR A 721 -29.28 17.49 17.91
CA THR A 721 -28.64 18.67 17.29
C THR A 721 -28.55 18.53 15.78
N LYS A 722 -28.65 19.67 15.09
CA LYS A 722 -28.43 19.80 13.65
C LYS A 722 -27.14 20.61 13.46
N SER A 723 -26.30 20.20 12.51
CA SER A 723 -25.18 21.01 11.99
C SER A 723 -25.52 21.66 10.65
N SER A 724 -24.81 22.72 10.29
CA SER A 724 -24.85 23.32 8.94
C SER A 724 -24.81 22.27 7.82
N LYS A 725 -23.98 21.22 7.98
CA LYS A 725 -23.80 20.19 6.95
C LYS A 725 -24.98 19.23 6.88
N THR A 726 -25.56 18.82 8.00
CA THR A 726 -26.79 18.00 8.01
C THR A 726 -27.99 18.75 7.41
N GLU A 727 -28.11 20.05 7.66
CA GLU A 727 -29.17 20.89 7.08
C GLU A 727 -29.01 21.02 5.55
N ALA A 728 -27.79 21.24 5.06
CA ALA A 728 -27.49 21.28 3.63
C ALA A 728 -27.75 19.91 2.94
N LEU A 729 -27.37 18.80 3.58
CA LEU A 729 -27.67 17.45 3.11
C LEU A 729 -29.18 17.22 2.98
N LEU A 730 -29.97 17.57 4.00
CA LEU A 730 -31.43 17.45 3.95
C LEU A 730 -32.05 18.29 2.82
N LYS A 731 -31.57 19.53 2.60
CA LYS A 731 -32.01 20.38 1.48
C LYS A 731 -31.73 19.71 0.12
N ILE A 732 -30.55 19.13 -0.07
CA ILE A 732 -30.17 18.41 -1.31
C ILE A 732 -31.03 17.15 -1.50
N LEU A 733 -31.27 16.38 -0.44
CA LEU A 733 -32.14 15.20 -0.48
C LEU A 733 -33.58 15.58 -0.82
N GLN A 734 -34.17 16.56 -0.14
CA GLN A 734 -35.52 17.06 -0.42
C GLN A 734 -35.66 17.67 -1.82
N ALA A 735 -34.61 18.30 -2.36
CA ALA A 735 -34.61 18.78 -3.74
C ALA A 735 -34.56 17.63 -4.75
N THR A 736 -33.73 16.61 -4.51
CA THR A 736 -33.53 15.46 -5.40
C THR A 736 -34.73 14.52 -5.40
N LEU A 737 -35.31 14.25 -4.23
CA LEU A 737 -36.41 13.29 -4.06
C LEU A 737 -37.75 13.76 -4.66
N LYS A 738 -37.88 15.05 -5.01
CA LYS A 738 -39.03 15.58 -5.79
C LYS A 738 -39.15 14.98 -7.19
N ASN A 739 -38.06 14.47 -7.76
CA ASN A 739 -38.11 13.73 -9.01
C ASN A 739 -38.52 12.29 -8.71
N ASP A 740 -39.69 11.86 -9.15
CA ASP A 740 -40.16 10.49 -8.94
C ASP A 740 -39.19 9.46 -9.55
N GLY A 741 -38.84 8.44 -8.76
CA GLY A 741 -37.88 7.40 -9.16
C GLY A 741 -36.40 7.74 -8.95
N SER A 742 -36.02 8.99 -8.64
CA SER A 742 -34.61 9.28 -8.28
C SER A 742 -34.22 8.60 -6.96
N LYS A 743 -33.04 7.99 -6.92
CA LYS A 743 -32.47 7.30 -5.75
C LYS A 743 -31.08 7.85 -5.43
N VAL A 744 -30.81 8.09 -4.15
CA VAL A 744 -29.63 8.83 -3.65
C VAL A 744 -28.77 7.95 -2.75
N ILE A 745 -27.44 8.07 -2.88
CA ILE A 745 -26.47 7.45 -1.98
C ILE A 745 -25.64 8.53 -1.30
N VAL A 746 -25.60 8.51 0.03
CA VAL A 746 -24.76 9.39 0.85
C VAL A 746 -23.54 8.58 1.32
N PHE A 747 -22.35 9.03 0.96
CA PHE A 747 -21.08 8.47 1.41
C PHE A 747 -20.44 9.34 2.48
N SER A 748 -19.97 8.71 3.57
CA SER A 748 -19.16 9.35 4.62
C SER A 748 -17.99 8.44 5.02
N GLN A 749 -16.87 9.01 5.46
CA GLN A 749 -15.81 8.22 6.11
C GLN A 749 -16.18 7.79 7.54
N TRP A 750 -17.07 8.52 8.24
CA TRP A 750 -17.40 8.30 9.64
C TRP A 750 -18.74 7.56 9.79
N THR A 751 -18.72 6.31 10.27
CA THR A 751 -19.95 5.58 10.61
C THR A 751 -20.76 6.28 11.72
N SER A 752 -20.07 6.91 12.67
CA SER A 752 -20.67 7.76 13.70
C SER A 752 -21.37 9.02 13.14
N PHE A 753 -20.96 9.55 11.98
CA PHE A 753 -21.72 10.61 11.30
C PHE A 753 -22.94 10.05 10.54
N LEU A 754 -22.85 8.82 10.02
CA LEU A 754 -24.01 8.14 9.45
C LEU A 754 -25.12 7.91 10.50
N ASN A 755 -24.77 7.63 11.78
CA ASN A 755 -25.76 7.59 12.88
C ASN A 755 -26.53 8.92 13.01
N VAL A 756 -25.82 10.06 13.01
CA VAL A 756 -26.45 11.39 13.09
C VAL A 756 -27.36 11.63 11.88
N ILE A 757 -26.91 11.25 10.68
CA ILE A 757 -27.71 11.38 9.46
C ILE A 757 -28.97 10.50 9.50
N GLN A 758 -28.92 9.29 10.08
CA GLN A 758 -30.11 8.42 10.21
C GLN A 758 -31.25 9.12 10.95
N ARG A 759 -31.02 9.60 12.17
CA ARG A 759 -32.06 10.27 12.98
C ARG A 759 -32.63 11.50 12.27
N GLN A 760 -31.81 12.25 11.54
CA GLN A 760 -32.24 13.38 10.71
C GLN A 760 -33.08 12.96 9.48
N LEU A 761 -32.96 11.72 8.99
CA LEU A 761 -33.84 11.14 7.96
C LEU A 761 -35.13 10.58 8.55
N ASP A 762 -35.06 9.96 9.74
CA ASP A 762 -36.24 9.47 10.48
C ASP A 762 -37.16 10.65 10.89
N ASP A 763 -36.58 11.74 11.43
CA ASP A 763 -37.25 13.04 11.65
C ASP A 763 -37.94 13.59 10.38
N ALA A 764 -37.33 13.35 9.21
CA ALA A 764 -37.84 13.80 7.92
C ALA A 764 -38.83 12.81 7.28
N GLY A 765 -39.11 11.66 7.91
CA GLY A 765 -39.98 10.61 7.40
C GLY A 765 -39.45 9.91 6.14
N LEU A 766 -38.13 9.87 5.93
CA LEU A 766 -37.50 9.35 4.72
C LEU A 766 -37.00 7.91 4.90
N THR A 767 -37.62 6.95 4.22
CA THR A 767 -37.17 5.54 4.20
C THR A 767 -35.79 5.37 3.55
N TYR A 768 -34.82 4.92 4.36
CA TYR A 768 -33.44 4.68 3.96
C TYR A 768 -32.99 3.23 4.20
N THR A 769 -31.81 2.90 3.67
CA THR A 769 -31.07 1.68 4.01
C THR A 769 -29.60 1.98 4.29
N ARG A 770 -28.88 1.10 5.00
CA ARG A 770 -27.49 1.34 5.44
C ARG A 770 -26.56 0.22 4.96
N VAL A 771 -25.31 0.57 4.62
CA VAL A 771 -24.25 -0.36 4.18
C VAL A 771 -22.89 0.08 4.75
N ASP A 772 -22.38 -0.64 5.75
CA ASP A 772 -21.07 -0.38 6.36
C ASP A 772 -20.24 -1.65 6.60
N GLY A 773 -19.15 -1.51 7.38
CA GLY A 773 -18.18 -2.56 7.67
C GLY A 773 -18.59 -3.55 8.76
N SER A 774 -19.43 -3.16 9.74
CA SER A 774 -19.87 -4.08 10.81
C SER A 774 -20.99 -5.02 10.34
N MET A 775 -21.75 -4.61 9.31
CA MET A 775 -22.80 -5.43 8.73
C MET A 775 -22.30 -6.78 8.19
N THR A 776 -23.00 -7.85 8.57
CA THR A 776 -22.81 -9.19 7.98
C THR A 776 -23.19 -9.20 6.50
N THR A 777 -22.62 -10.13 5.72
CA THR A 777 -22.90 -10.26 4.28
C THR A 777 -24.40 -10.40 3.99
N ALA A 778 -25.15 -11.12 4.84
CA ALA A 778 -26.59 -11.26 4.72
C ALA A 778 -27.37 -9.95 4.99
N LYS A 779 -27.02 -9.18 6.04
CA LYS A 779 -27.57 -7.83 6.28
C LYS A 779 -27.27 -6.92 5.07
N ARG A 780 -26.02 -6.92 4.57
CA ARG A 780 -25.57 -6.12 3.41
C ARG A 780 -26.31 -6.47 2.12
N ASP A 781 -26.52 -7.75 1.84
CA ASP A 781 -27.25 -8.19 0.64
C ASP A 781 -28.77 -7.95 0.73
N ALA A 782 -29.33 -7.81 1.94
CA ALA A 782 -30.70 -7.33 2.10
C ALA A 782 -30.80 -5.82 1.80
N ALA A 783 -29.89 -5.01 2.37
CA ALA A 783 -29.84 -3.56 2.14
C ALA A 783 -29.70 -3.18 0.65
N LEU A 784 -28.81 -3.86 -0.08
CA LEU A 784 -28.64 -3.66 -1.52
C LEU A 784 -29.89 -4.03 -2.34
N ARG A 785 -30.60 -5.11 -1.95
CA ARG A 785 -31.86 -5.50 -2.60
C ARG A 785 -33.02 -4.56 -2.29
N ALA A 786 -33.03 -3.91 -1.12
CA ALA A 786 -33.99 -2.86 -0.81
C ALA A 786 -33.76 -1.64 -1.72
N LEU A 787 -32.51 -1.15 -1.83
CA LEU A 787 -32.19 -0.02 -2.72
C LEU A 787 -32.50 -0.30 -4.20
N ASP A 788 -32.38 -1.55 -4.66
CA ASP A 788 -32.73 -1.93 -6.04
C ASP A 788 -34.25 -2.07 -6.22
N ALA A 789 -34.90 -2.97 -5.47
CA ALA A 789 -36.25 -3.47 -5.75
C ALA A 789 -37.40 -2.73 -5.06
N ASP A 790 -37.19 -2.04 -3.94
CA ASP A 790 -38.25 -1.29 -3.25
C ASP A 790 -38.36 0.14 -3.81
N PRO A 791 -39.54 0.61 -4.25
CA PRO A 791 -39.75 2.01 -4.63
C PRO A 791 -39.63 3.01 -3.48
N ASN A 792 -39.91 2.59 -2.23
CA ASN A 792 -39.94 3.50 -1.06
C ASN A 792 -38.55 3.77 -0.48
N THR A 793 -37.68 2.76 -0.45
CA THR A 793 -36.26 2.88 -0.07
C THR A 793 -35.51 3.68 -1.14
N ARG A 794 -35.47 5.00 -0.98
CA ARG A 794 -34.90 5.95 -1.96
C ARG A 794 -33.56 6.53 -1.55
N VAL A 795 -33.13 6.36 -0.30
CA VAL A 795 -31.84 6.81 0.22
C VAL A 795 -31.03 5.60 0.71
N MET A 796 -29.73 5.57 0.42
CA MET A 796 -28.79 4.68 1.11
C MET A 796 -27.66 5.46 1.77
N LEU A 797 -27.36 5.11 3.02
CA LEU A 797 -26.18 5.55 3.75
C LEU A 797 -25.08 4.51 3.61
N ALA A 798 -23.89 4.90 3.17
CA ALA A 798 -22.76 3.98 2.98
C ALA A 798 -21.44 4.56 3.50
N SER A 799 -20.61 3.72 4.13
CA SER A 799 -19.27 4.17 4.52
C SER A 799 -18.28 4.08 3.34
N LEU A 800 -17.40 5.08 3.20
CA LEU A 800 -16.40 5.13 2.12
C LEU A 800 -15.48 3.90 2.10
N GLY A 801 -15.17 3.32 3.26
CA GLY A 801 -14.40 2.07 3.36
C GLY A 801 -15.04 0.90 2.60
N VAL A 802 -16.38 0.83 2.57
CA VAL A 802 -17.11 -0.23 1.83
C VAL A 802 -17.12 -0.01 0.32
N CYS A 803 -16.66 1.14 -0.19
CA CYS A 803 -16.47 1.34 -1.62
C CYS A 803 -15.37 0.42 -2.20
N SER A 804 -14.50 -0.14 -1.36
CA SER A 804 -13.54 -1.20 -1.72
C SER A 804 -14.21 -2.54 -2.07
N VAL A 805 -15.40 -2.82 -1.53
CA VAL A 805 -16.08 -4.14 -1.51
C VAL A 805 -16.67 -4.57 -2.88
N GLY A 806 -16.43 -3.78 -3.94
CA GLY A 806 -16.80 -4.17 -5.31
C GLY A 806 -18.26 -3.95 -5.71
N LEU A 807 -19.04 -3.29 -4.84
CA LEU A 807 -20.50 -3.19 -4.93
C LEU A 807 -21.05 -2.65 -6.26
N ASP A 808 -22.25 -3.11 -6.61
CA ASP A 808 -23.02 -2.69 -7.79
C ASP A 808 -24.14 -1.75 -7.32
N LEU A 809 -23.98 -0.44 -7.53
CA LEU A 809 -24.84 0.62 -6.97
C LEU A 809 -25.57 1.42 -8.06
N VAL A 810 -25.73 0.80 -9.23
CA VAL A 810 -26.40 1.34 -10.43
C VAL A 810 -27.87 1.72 -10.20
N ALA A 811 -28.51 1.18 -9.16
CA ALA A 811 -29.88 1.54 -8.76
C ALA A 811 -30.05 3.03 -8.42
N ALA A 812 -28.97 3.73 -8.03
CA ALA A 812 -28.96 5.15 -7.74
C ALA A 812 -28.56 6.02 -8.94
N ASP A 813 -28.98 7.28 -8.92
CA ASP A 813 -28.62 8.31 -9.90
C ASP A 813 -27.90 9.50 -9.25
N THR A 814 -28.12 9.74 -7.96
CA THR A 814 -27.48 10.85 -7.24
C THR A 814 -26.54 10.33 -6.17
N VAL A 815 -25.35 10.91 -6.10
CA VAL A 815 -24.30 10.62 -5.11
C VAL A 815 -24.06 11.88 -4.30
N VAL A 816 -23.98 11.76 -2.98
CA VAL A 816 -23.53 12.83 -2.08
C VAL A 816 -22.29 12.37 -1.33
N LEU A 817 -21.16 13.03 -1.57
CA LEU A 817 -19.95 12.90 -0.77
C LEU A 817 -20.09 13.87 0.41
N ALA A 818 -20.40 13.35 1.60
CA ALA A 818 -20.66 14.15 2.78
C ALA A 818 -19.38 14.76 3.38
N ASP A 819 -18.23 14.11 3.20
CA ASP A 819 -16.94 14.58 3.70
C ASP A 819 -15.81 14.29 2.70
N SER A 820 -14.75 15.10 2.75
CA SER A 820 -13.61 14.99 1.83
C SER A 820 -12.46 14.16 2.41
N TRP A 821 -11.93 13.23 1.60
CA TRP A 821 -10.85 12.32 1.97
C TRP A 821 -9.48 12.83 1.47
N TRP A 822 -8.39 12.28 2.01
CA TRP A 822 -7.02 12.66 1.62
C TRP A 822 -6.61 12.12 0.23
N ALA A 823 -7.10 10.93 -0.11
CA ALA A 823 -6.75 10.21 -1.33
C ALA A 823 -7.91 10.26 -2.35
N PRO A 824 -7.84 11.11 -3.41
CA PRO A 824 -8.94 11.30 -4.35
C PRO A 824 -9.46 10.00 -5.01
N ALA A 825 -8.59 9.01 -5.18
CA ALA A 825 -8.92 7.74 -5.82
C ALA A 825 -10.02 6.94 -5.09
N ILE A 826 -10.20 7.11 -3.78
CA ILE A 826 -11.22 6.37 -3.01
C ILE A 826 -12.62 6.97 -3.25
N GLU A 827 -12.72 8.29 -3.30
CA GLU A 827 -13.95 9.00 -3.69
C GLU A 827 -14.30 8.71 -5.16
N ASP A 828 -13.30 8.73 -6.04
CA ASP A 828 -13.48 8.45 -7.46
C ASP A 828 -13.91 6.98 -7.69
N GLN A 829 -13.41 6.04 -6.87
CA GLN A 829 -13.88 4.64 -6.80
C GLN A 829 -15.32 4.52 -6.28
N ALA A 830 -15.71 5.30 -5.26
CA ALA A 830 -17.08 5.33 -4.72
C ALA A 830 -18.09 5.79 -5.77
N VAL A 831 -17.83 6.92 -6.43
CA VAL A 831 -18.63 7.44 -7.56
C VAL A 831 -18.71 6.41 -8.69
N ASP A 832 -17.61 5.72 -8.99
CA ASP A 832 -17.56 4.67 -10.03
C ASP A 832 -18.25 3.35 -9.64
N ARG A 833 -18.80 3.22 -8.41
CA ARG A 833 -19.77 2.15 -8.08
C ARG A 833 -21.19 2.46 -8.58
N VAL A 834 -21.51 3.73 -8.83
CA VAL A 834 -22.82 4.22 -9.30
C VAL A 834 -22.77 4.57 -10.80
N HIS A 835 -21.73 5.32 -11.21
CA HIS A 835 -21.50 5.71 -12.59
C HIS A 835 -20.67 4.66 -13.35
N ARG A 836 -21.33 3.55 -13.70
CA ARG A 836 -20.73 2.35 -14.32
C ARG A 836 -21.67 1.70 -15.35
N LEU A 837 -21.13 0.74 -16.12
CA LEU A 837 -21.91 -0.07 -17.06
C LEU A 837 -23.18 -0.63 -16.38
N GLY A 838 -24.33 -0.32 -16.97
CA GLY A 838 -25.66 -0.59 -16.42
C GLY A 838 -26.45 0.69 -16.09
N GLN A 839 -25.78 1.82 -15.85
CA GLN A 839 -26.44 3.10 -15.57
C GLN A 839 -27.24 3.61 -16.78
N THR A 840 -28.49 4.02 -16.53
CA THR A 840 -29.44 4.52 -17.55
C THR A 840 -29.94 5.94 -17.29
N ARG A 841 -29.71 6.49 -16.09
CA ARG A 841 -30.08 7.87 -15.71
C ARG A 841 -28.84 8.77 -15.58
N PRO A 842 -28.93 10.08 -15.95
CA PRO A 842 -27.87 11.06 -15.70
C PRO A 842 -27.39 11.01 -14.24
N THR A 843 -26.06 11.05 -14.02
CA THR A 843 -25.50 10.85 -12.68
C THR A 843 -25.06 12.17 -12.06
N THR A 844 -25.74 12.63 -11.00
CA THR A 844 -25.38 13.85 -10.29
C THR A 844 -24.53 13.53 -9.06
N ILE A 845 -23.44 14.27 -8.87
CA ILE A 845 -22.51 14.11 -7.74
C ILE A 845 -22.47 15.44 -6.99
N TRP A 846 -22.88 15.43 -5.73
CA TRP A 846 -22.75 16.55 -4.81
C TRP A 846 -21.58 16.30 -3.87
N ARG A 847 -20.72 17.30 -3.69
CA ARG A 847 -19.60 17.27 -2.74
C ARG A 847 -19.83 18.36 -1.70
N LEU A 848 -20.04 17.97 -0.44
CA LEU A 848 -20.25 18.91 0.66
C LEU A 848 -18.90 19.36 1.22
N VAL A 849 -18.69 20.66 1.35
CA VAL A 849 -17.42 21.25 1.79
C VAL A 849 -17.68 22.41 2.74
N MET A 850 -17.10 22.38 3.94
CA MET A 850 -17.17 23.53 4.84
C MET A 850 -16.19 24.64 4.41
N GLU A 851 -16.68 25.84 4.16
CA GLU A 851 -15.93 26.97 3.61
C GLU A 851 -14.91 27.55 4.62
N GLY A 852 -13.69 27.85 4.14
CA GLY A 852 -12.58 28.37 4.95
C GLY A 852 -11.87 27.33 5.85
N THR A 853 -12.34 26.08 5.83
CA THR A 853 -11.91 25.02 6.77
C THR A 853 -10.77 24.14 6.26
N VAL A 854 -10.36 23.16 7.08
CA VAL A 854 -9.52 22.02 6.68
C VAL A 854 -10.08 21.30 5.44
N GLU A 855 -11.40 21.16 5.26
CA GLU A 855 -11.95 20.43 4.09
C GLU A 855 -11.68 21.14 2.76
N GLU A 856 -11.81 22.46 2.71
CA GLU A 856 -11.48 23.22 1.50
C GLU A 856 -9.98 23.14 1.19
N ARG A 857 -9.14 23.24 2.22
CA ARG A 857 -7.68 23.07 2.13
C ARG A 857 -7.28 21.63 1.73
N VAL A 858 -8.08 20.61 2.08
CA VAL A 858 -7.92 19.23 1.58
C VAL A 858 -8.17 19.19 0.08
N LEU A 859 -9.19 19.88 -0.45
CA LEU A 859 -9.48 19.90 -1.89
C LEU A 859 -8.46 20.70 -2.70
N ASP A 860 -7.91 21.78 -2.15
CA ASP A 860 -6.73 22.45 -2.72
C ASP A 860 -5.56 21.47 -2.83
N ILE A 861 -5.28 20.72 -1.77
CA ILE A 861 -4.19 19.74 -1.72
C ILE A 861 -4.49 18.51 -2.62
N GLN A 862 -5.75 18.09 -2.77
CA GLN A 862 -6.13 17.08 -3.79
C GLN A 862 -5.87 17.62 -5.20
N THR A 863 -6.27 18.85 -5.48
CA THR A 863 -6.15 19.47 -6.81
C THR A 863 -4.68 19.70 -7.15
N GLU A 864 -3.89 20.23 -6.20
CA GLU A 864 -2.44 20.35 -6.37
C GLU A 864 -1.76 18.99 -6.47
N LYS A 865 -2.19 17.94 -5.75
CA LYS A 865 -1.62 16.59 -5.94
C LYS A 865 -1.98 15.99 -7.31
N ARG A 866 -3.22 16.19 -7.80
CA ARG A 866 -3.61 15.87 -9.19
C ARG A 866 -2.71 16.66 -10.18
N GLU A 867 -2.45 17.94 -9.95
CA GLU A 867 -1.57 18.77 -10.78
C GLU A 867 -0.08 18.45 -10.66
N LEU A 868 0.44 18.08 -9.50
CA LEU A 868 1.84 17.73 -9.28
C LEU A 868 2.15 16.39 -9.95
N VAL A 869 1.24 15.41 -9.85
CA VAL A 869 1.31 14.18 -10.67
C VAL A 869 1.17 14.49 -12.17
N THR A 870 0.57 15.63 -12.55
CA THR A 870 0.53 16.09 -13.95
C THR A 870 1.84 16.76 -14.39
N LYS A 871 2.44 17.61 -13.54
CA LYS A 871 3.62 18.46 -13.79
C LYS A 871 4.93 17.70 -13.63
N ALA A 872 5.07 16.88 -12.59
CA ALA A 872 6.20 15.97 -12.34
C ALA A 872 6.24 14.73 -13.26
N PHE A 873 5.72 14.88 -14.48
CA PHE A 873 5.93 14.01 -15.64
C PHE A 873 6.01 14.85 -16.95
N ARG A 874 5.98 16.18 -16.88
CA ARG A 874 5.82 17.12 -18.04
C ARG A 874 6.98 18.09 -18.16
N GLU A 875 7.50 18.55 -17.03
CA GLU A 875 8.79 19.22 -16.95
C GLU A 875 9.90 18.16 -17.08
N LYS A 876 11.13 18.59 -17.37
CA LYS A 876 12.31 17.71 -17.25
C LYS A 876 12.45 17.32 -15.78
N ASN A 877 12.03 16.11 -15.45
CA ASN A 877 11.88 15.69 -14.06
C ASN A 877 13.20 15.69 -13.30
N GLY A 878 13.22 16.44 -12.19
CA GLY A 878 14.35 16.42 -11.26
C GLY A 878 14.02 16.82 -9.81
N ARG A 879 12.80 17.28 -9.50
CA ARG A 879 12.40 17.75 -8.15
C ARG A 879 12.22 16.57 -7.16
N GLY A 880 13.34 15.90 -6.87
CA GLY A 880 13.46 14.66 -6.13
C GLY A 880 13.29 14.79 -4.62
N LYS A 881 12.84 13.68 -4.03
CA LYS A 881 12.29 13.36 -2.70
C LYS A 881 12.89 13.95 -1.43
N LYS A 882 13.91 14.81 -1.45
CA LYS A 882 14.41 15.47 -0.22
C LYS A 882 13.28 16.21 0.52
N LYS A 883 12.29 16.67 -0.25
CA LYS A 883 11.05 17.29 0.22
C LYS A 883 10.08 16.38 0.99
N THR A 884 10.23 15.06 1.10
CA THR A 884 9.10 14.20 1.57
C THR A 884 8.71 14.44 3.04
N LYS A 885 9.66 14.71 3.94
CA LYS A 885 9.35 15.18 5.31
C LYS A 885 8.88 16.64 5.35
N GLU A 886 9.50 17.50 4.56
CA GLU A 886 9.16 18.94 4.47
C GLU A 886 7.74 19.16 3.92
N THR A 887 7.33 18.40 2.90
CA THR A 887 5.98 18.44 2.30
C THR A 887 4.92 17.90 3.24
N ARG A 888 5.25 16.94 4.11
CA ARG A 888 4.32 16.51 5.16
C ARG A 888 4.05 17.62 6.16
N LEU A 889 5.10 18.30 6.62
CA LEU A 889 4.96 19.43 7.53
C LEU A 889 4.33 20.64 6.84
N ALA A 890 4.64 20.89 5.56
CA ALA A 890 4.07 21.98 4.78
C ALA A 890 2.59 21.74 4.40
N ASP A 891 2.19 20.51 4.08
CA ASP A 891 0.79 20.11 3.94
C ASP A 891 0.04 20.43 5.24
N ILE A 892 0.57 20.02 6.39
CA ILE A 892 -0.05 20.25 7.71
C ILE A 892 -0.08 21.74 8.08
N ASN A 893 1.00 22.50 7.83
CA ASN A 893 1.03 23.94 8.01
C ASN A 893 -0.06 24.62 7.16
N ARG A 894 -0.21 24.23 5.89
CA ARG A 894 -1.24 24.74 4.98
C ARG A 894 -2.65 24.35 5.43
N LEU A 895 -2.86 23.11 5.87
CA LEU A 895 -4.14 22.62 6.39
C LEU A 895 -4.56 23.39 7.64
N LEU A 896 -3.63 23.67 8.54
CA LEU A 896 -3.88 24.45 9.76
C LEU A 896 -3.84 25.97 9.52
N GLY A 897 -3.36 26.42 8.36
CA GLY A 897 -3.30 27.83 7.96
C GLY A 897 -2.16 28.62 8.60
N ALA A 898 -1.15 27.92 9.16
CA ALA A 898 0.06 28.54 9.65
C ALA A 898 0.89 29.06 8.47
N GLY A 899 1.05 30.38 8.39
CA GLY A 899 1.90 31.02 7.40
C GLY A 899 3.38 30.61 7.55
N PRO A 900 4.22 30.80 6.51
CA PRO A 900 5.64 30.59 6.64
C PRO A 900 6.21 31.53 7.70
N VAL A 901 6.78 30.98 8.77
CA VAL A 901 7.34 31.74 9.88
C VAL A 901 8.51 32.59 9.36
N VAL A 902 8.24 33.88 9.14
CA VAL A 902 9.28 34.90 8.99
C VAL A 902 10.02 34.92 10.31
N ALA A 903 11.33 34.66 10.29
CA ALA A 903 12.16 34.80 11.47
C ALA A 903 12.16 36.29 11.88
N ALA A 904 11.49 36.61 12.99
CA ALA A 904 11.62 37.90 13.62
C ALA A 904 13.04 38.00 14.18
N ASP A 905 13.89 38.75 13.48
CA ASP A 905 15.27 38.99 13.89
C ASP A 905 15.25 39.77 15.21
N ALA A 906 16.02 39.31 16.20
CA ALA A 906 16.05 39.92 17.53
C ALA A 906 16.96 41.16 17.52
N GLY A 907 16.51 42.21 16.81
CA GLY A 907 17.20 43.49 16.73
C GLY A 907 17.36 44.13 18.10
N GLU A 908 18.58 44.53 18.42
CA GLU A 908 18.95 45.10 19.71
C GLU A 908 18.32 46.48 19.91
N GLY A 909 17.62 46.67 21.03
CA GLY A 909 17.00 47.94 21.39
C GLY A 909 17.99 48.85 22.12
N GLU A 910 18.71 49.70 21.39
CA GLU A 910 19.37 50.88 21.96
C GLU A 910 18.33 51.95 22.35
N ALA A 911 18.70 52.83 23.28
CA ALA A 911 17.74 53.64 24.05
C ALA A 911 17.71 55.13 23.66
N GLU A 912 16.51 55.61 23.34
CA GLU A 912 16.03 57.01 23.28
C GLU A 912 14.48 56.93 23.26
N GLY A 913 13.67 57.80 23.85
CA GLY A 913 13.88 58.92 24.78
C GLY A 913 12.50 59.40 25.29
N GLU A 914 12.43 60.15 26.40
CA GLU A 914 11.16 60.72 26.89
C GLU A 914 10.72 61.92 26.05
N GLU A 915 9.42 62.07 25.74
CA GLU A 915 8.64 63.29 26.05
C GLU A 915 7.13 63.15 25.77
N ALA A 916 6.36 64.10 26.31
CA ALA A 916 4.93 64.02 26.64
C ALA A 916 3.93 63.95 25.47
N GLU A 917 2.74 63.41 25.77
CA GLU A 917 1.49 63.77 25.08
C GLU A 917 1.08 65.21 25.46
N GLU A 918 0.68 66.03 24.48
CA GLU A 918 -0.14 67.23 24.72
C GLU A 918 -1.42 67.15 23.87
N SER A 919 -2.52 67.66 24.43
CA SER A 919 -3.89 67.33 24.07
C SER A 919 -4.40 67.83 22.72
N THR A 920 -5.27 67.05 22.06
CA THR A 920 -6.61 67.54 21.64
C THR A 920 -7.63 66.41 21.45
#